data_AF-C9RNH3-F1
#
_entry.id   AF-C9RNH3-F1
#
_cell.length_a   1.000
_cell.length_b   1.000
_cell.length_c   1.000
_cell.angle_alpha   90.00
_cell.angle_beta   90.00
_cell.angle_gamma   90.00
#
_symmetry.space_group_name_H-M   'P 1'
#
loop_
_entity.id
_entity.type
_entity.pdbx_description
1 polymer ?
#
loop_
_entity_poly.entity_id
_entity_poly.type
_entity_poly.pdbx_seq_one_letter_code
_entity_poly.pdbx_strand_id
1 'polypeptide(L)'
;MLKPANKEELKKIIENRIQTEGPECDLNDINVSAITDMSELFKESKFNGYISKWNVSNVTDMSRMFLGSQFDGDISRWDVSNVINMSEMFRESNFNGDISNWNVSNMMNKKSMLEGSSFNGDISRWGHSKVTSEKSENNFVLDDYLELLDDEFLNPETYLDLSDKSLHDGVDGGPDDALFNDDDSTFKSSSVSASRDPSALAEEENQKAKAIGSVFEGRPFIGDIHEWDVSEEISNQDSYVPCNYLKKKTMLKPANKEELKKIIENRIQTEGLKCDLNDIDVSGITDMSGLFEGDEFFDVDIDDILGRWLPSIGDFNGDISRWDVSNVTNMSSMFSCSQFNGDISRWNLSNVTDMSGMFSDSQFNGDISRWNLSNVTGMHEMFSRSQFNGDISRWDVSKVTDMSRIFSDSQFDGDISKWKVSNVTNMSGMFERSSFNGVISKWDVSNVTNMSSMFSRSQFNGDISRWNVSNVTDMNGMFSDSSFNGDIIRWDVSEEISNQDSLVRCNYLKKQFLTTTAPNKKEILRNLIKERIKRFGHKCNLNDIDVSDITDMSGLFEILGFNGDISEWDVSNVTDMSRMFYGSQFNGDISKWNVSKVTNMSHMFEGAYRYIGDYEHKRIVDNPFTGNISRWDVSNVTDMSYMFRWSEFNGDISNWNVSKVTNMSHMFESYKNIRNFWKCKLYGLENNNLFIGDIGKWDVSNVTDMSCMFYWSKFNGDISRWNVSNVTDMHEMFSHSKFNEFNIRNWNIRPDCDTTNMFKKDHK
;
A
#
# COMPACT_ATOMS: atom_id res chain seq x y z
N MET A 1 4.55 -39.90 23.17
CA MET A 1 4.67 -39.06 21.97
C MET A 1 3.98 -39.76 20.82
N LEU A 2 3.04 -39.10 20.17
CA LEU A 2 2.52 -39.54 18.88
C LEU A 2 3.64 -39.35 17.84
N LYS A 3 3.76 -40.27 16.87
CA LYS A 3 4.79 -40.21 15.82
C LYS A 3 4.15 -40.47 14.46
N PRO A 4 3.58 -39.45 13.81
CA PRO A 4 2.97 -39.59 12.49
C PRO A 4 4.00 -40.04 11.45
N ALA A 5 3.55 -40.86 10.50
CA ALA A 5 4.37 -41.36 9.40
C ALA A 5 4.44 -40.40 8.20
N ASN A 6 3.49 -39.47 8.08
CA ASN A 6 3.40 -38.46 7.01
C ASN A 6 2.60 -37.22 7.46
N LYS A 7 2.54 -36.21 6.58
CA LYS A 7 1.86 -34.93 6.81
C LYS A 7 0.36 -35.09 7.05
N GLU A 8 -0.29 -35.98 6.32
CA GLU A 8 -1.73 -36.22 6.37
C GLU A 8 -2.17 -36.88 7.68
N GLU A 9 -1.32 -37.72 8.27
CA GLU A 9 -1.52 -38.26 9.62
C GLU A 9 -1.30 -37.19 10.69
N LEU A 10 -0.25 -36.36 10.55
CA LEU A 10 -0.01 -35.22 11.44
C LEU A 10 -1.20 -34.24 11.43
N LYS A 11 -1.70 -33.87 10.24
CA LYS A 11 -2.83 -32.95 10.08
C LYS A 11 -4.10 -33.44 10.78
N LYS A 12 -4.45 -34.73 10.62
CA LYS A 12 -5.60 -35.35 11.32
C LYS A 12 -5.44 -35.37 12.84
N ILE A 13 -4.23 -35.56 13.35
CA ILE A 13 -3.95 -35.48 14.78
C ILE A 13 -4.17 -34.04 15.28
N ILE A 14 -3.64 -33.04 14.56
CA ILE A 14 -3.79 -31.61 14.86
C ILE A 14 -5.27 -31.20 14.89
N GLU A 15 -6.02 -31.51 13.82
CA GLU A 15 -7.45 -31.18 13.69
C GLU A 15 -8.27 -31.76 14.87
N ASN A 16 -8.01 -33.01 15.25
CA ASN A 16 -8.67 -33.66 16.38
C ASN A 16 -8.32 -33.01 17.73
N ARG A 17 -7.03 -32.68 17.97
CA ARG A 17 -6.60 -31.97 19.19
C ARG A 17 -7.24 -30.57 19.29
N ILE A 18 -7.29 -29.82 18.19
CA ILE A 18 -7.99 -28.51 18.15
C ILE A 18 -9.48 -28.66 18.45
N GLN A 19 -10.13 -29.70 17.92
CA GLN A 19 -11.55 -29.95 18.15
C GLN A 19 -11.87 -30.37 19.59
N THR A 20 -10.98 -31.12 20.25
CA THR A 20 -11.22 -31.73 21.57
C THR A 20 -10.67 -30.91 22.74
N GLU A 21 -9.56 -30.23 22.57
CA GLU A 21 -8.87 -29.43 23.60
C GLU A 21 -8.94 -27.92 23.33
N GLY A 22 -9.42 -27.51 22.16
CA GLY A 22 -9.56 -26.11 21.76
C GLY A 22 -8.33 -25.56 21.00
N PRO A 23 -8.39 -24.29 20.57
CA PRO A 23 -7.35 -23.66 19.74
C PRO A 23 -5.99 -23.50 20.44
N GLU A 24 -5.95 -23.47 21.77
CA GLU A 24 -4.73 -23.23 22.57
C GLU A 24 -4.02 -24.53 23.01
N CYS A 25 -4.37 -25.68 22.42
CA CYS A 25 -3.87 -26.99 22.86
C CYS A 25 -2.33 -27.16 22.72
N ASP A 26 -1.71 -27.87 23.68
CA ASP A 26 -0.26 -28.15 23.63
C ASP A 26 0.01 -29.37 22.73
N LEU A 27 0.69 -29.13 21.59
CA LEU A 27 1.04 -30.14 20.60
C LEU A 27 2.51 -30.56 20.68
N ASN A 28 3.26 -30.10 21.69
CA ASN A 28 4.67 -30.47 21.89
C ASN A 28 4.90 -31.96 22.24
N ASP A 29 3.83 -32.72 22.50
CA ASP A 29 3.91 -34.16 22.72
C ASP A 29 4.01 -34.97 21.41
N ILE A 30 3.84 -34.32 20.26
CA ILE A 30 3.95 -34.93 18.93
C ILE A 30 5.40 -34.89 18.45
N ASN A 31 5.93 -36.05 18.05
CA ASN A 31 7.25 -36.16 17.44
C ASN A 31 7.16 -36.02 15.92
N VAL A 32 7.45 -34.82 15.43
CA VAL A 32 7.45 -34.46 14.00
C VAL A 32 8.80 -34.71 13.28
N SER A 33 9.81 -35.30 13.93
CA SER A 33 11.18 -35.37 13.38
C SER A 33 11.35 -36.23 12.11
N ALA A 34 10.30 -36.92 11.67
CA ALA A 34 10.26 -37.71 10.45
C ALA A 34 9.49 -37.02 9.30
N ILE A 35 8.93 -35.84 9.55
CA ILE A 35 8.13 -35.08 8.60
C ILE A 35 9.06 -34.16 7.79
N THR A 36 8.97 -34.25 6.46
CA THR A 36 9.74 -33.42 5.52
C THR A 36 8.91 -32.32 4.88
N ASP A 37 7.58 -32.41 4.92
CA ASP A 37 6.63 -31.47 4.35
C ASP A 37 5.61 -31.07 5.42
N MET A 38 5.51 -29.76 5.68
CA MET A 38 4.59 -29.14 6.64
C MET A 38 3.65 -28.12 5.98
N SER A 39 3.56 -28.13 4.64
CA SER A 39 2.69 -27.22 3.90
C SER A 39 1.21 -27.36 4.29
N GLU A 40 0.51 -26.22 4.43
CA GLU A 40 -0.91 -26.12 4.79
C GLU A 40 -1.36 -26.87 6.07
N LEU A 41 -0.46 -27.12 7.05
CA LEU A 41 -0.83 -27.78 8.32
C LEU A 41 -1.80 -26.97 9.19
N PHE A 42 -1.66 -25.64 9.24
CA PHE A 42 -2.49 -24.73 10.05
C PHE A 42 -3.16 -23.62 9.21
N LYS A 43 -3.25 -23.79 7.89
CA LYS A 43 -3.94 -22.86 6.99
C LYS A 43 -5.39 -22.60 7.45
N GLU A 44 -5.75 -21.33 7.53
CA GLU A 44 -7.05 -20.80 7.98
C GLU A 44 -7.48 -21.31 9.38
N SER A 45 -6.52 -21.81 10.16
CA SER A 45 -6.78 -22.39 11.48
C SER A 45 -6.88 -21.33 12.57
N LYS A 46 -7.74 -21.61 13.55
CA LYS A 46 -7.84 -20.84 14.81
C LYS A 46 -6.79 -21.25 15.83
N PHE A 47 -5.91 -22.20 15.50
CA PHE A 47 -4.86 -22.69 16.40
C PHE A 47 -3.91 -21.57 16.84
N ASN A 48 -3.69 -21.46 18.16
CA ASN A 48 -2.72 -20.58 18.79
C ASN A 48 -2.08 -21.29 20.02
N GLY A 49 -1.88 -22.60 19.92
CA GLY A 49 -1.32 -23.43 20.97
C GLY A 49 0.20 -23.62 20.88
N TYR A 50 0.75 -24.54 21.67
CA TYR A 50 2.21 -24.66 21.84
C TYR A 50 2.84 -25.70 20.91
N ILE A 51 3.80 -25.26 20.07
CA ILE A 51 4.60 -26.10 19.15
C ILE A 51 6.13 -25.83 19.22
N SER A 52 6.58 -25.04 20.18
CA SER A 52 7.97 -24.55 20.30
C SER A 52 9.04 -25.65 20.48
N LYS A 53 8.66 -26.89 20.84
CA LYS A 53 9.56 -28.04 21.02
C LYS A 53 9.62 -28.98 19.82
N TRP A 54 8.92 -28.66 18.72
CA TRP A 54 8.98 -29.46 17.50
C TRP A 54 10.37 -29.45 16.87
N ASN A 55 10.89 -30.63 16.53
CA ASN A 55 12.13 -30.76 15.77
C ASN A 55 11.83 -30.73 14.27
N VAL A 56 12.00 -29.56 13.65
CA VAL A 56 11.75 -29.31 12.23
C VAL A 56 13.00 -29.42 11.35
N SER A 57 14.15 -29.89 11.88
CA SER A 57 15.43 -29.90 11.15
C SER A 57 15.46 -30.71 9.84
N ASN A 58 14.45 -31.56 9.61
CA ASN A 58 14.31 -32.39 8.40
C ASN A 58 13.25 -31.85 7.42
N VAL A 59 12.61 -30.72 7.73
CA VAL A 59 11.55 -30.12 6.91
C VAL A 59 12.16 -29.35 5.74
N THR A 60 11.63 -29.57 4.54
CA THR A 60 12.04 -28.89 3.31
C THR A 60 10.96 -27.93 2.77
N ASP A 61 9.68 -28.13 3.12
CA ASP A 61 8.56 -27.28 2.68
C ASP A 61 7.66 -26.88 3.86
N MET A 62 7.42 -25.57 4.00
CA MET A 62 6.51 -24.94 4.96
C MET A 62 5.52 -23.96 4.27
N SER A 63 5.33 -24.09 2.96
CA SER A 63 4.46 -23.18 2.19
C SER A 63 3.03 -23.17 2.71
N ARG A 64 2.46 -21.96 2.85
CA ARG A 64 1.10 -21.73 3.40
C ARG A 64 0.83 -22.41 4.75
N MET A 65 1.86 -22.76 5.54
CA MET A 65 1.69 -23.52 6.79
C MET A 65 0.76 -22.80 7.79
N PHE A 66 0.79 -21.47 7.84
CA PHE A 66 0.00 -20.60 8.73
C PHE A 66 -0.82 -19.53 7.95
N LEU A 67 -0.98 -19.67 6.62
CA LEU A 67 -1.77 -18.76 5.78
C LEU A 67 -3.17 -18.54 6.38
N GLY A 68 -3.57 -17.29 6.63
CA GLY A 68 -4.90 -16.95 7.18
C GLY A 68 -5.13 -17.39 8.64
N SER A 69 -4.09 -17.82 9.38
CA SER A 69 -4.24 -18.39 10.72
C SER A 69 -4.15 -17.37 11.85
N GLN A 70 -4.67 -17.74 13.02
CA GLN A 70 -4.62 -16.92 14.26
C GLN A 70 -3.36 -17.19 15.12
N PHE A 71 -2.34 -17.86 14.58
CA PHE A 71 -1.17 -18.32 15.32
C PHE A 71 -0.15 -17.20 15.57
N ASP A 72 0.26 -17.00 16.83
CA ASP A 72 1.31 -16.08 17.28
C ASP A 72 2.24 -16.75 18.34
N GLY A 73 2.42 -18.07 18.23
CA GLY A 73 3.24 -18.84 19.18
C GLY A 73 4.75 -18.75 18.93
N ASP A 74 5.55 -18.86 19.99
CA ASP A 74 7.03 -18.86 19.90
C ASP A 74 7.56 -20.05 19.08
N ILE A 75 8.18 -19.74 17.95
CA ILE A 75 8.91 -20.67 17.06
C ILE A 75 10.36 -20.21 16.81
N SER A 76 10.86 -19.26 17.59
CA SER A 76 12.19 -18.65 17.46
C SER A 76 13.35 -19.66 17.48
N ARG A 77 13.13 -20.82 18.09
CA ARG A 77 14.12 -21.90 18.31
C ARG A 77 14.14 -22.98 17.24
N TRP A 78 13.31 -22.88 16.21
CA TRP A 78 13.26 -23.86 15.14
C TRP A 78 14.50 -23.82 14.24
N ASP A 79 15.10 -24.99 13.98
CA ASP A 79 16.17 -25.14 12.99
C ASP A 79 15.56 -25.31 11.60
N VAL A 80 15.42 -24.19 10.88
CA VAL A 80 14.86 -24.14 9.52
C VAL A 80 15.93 -24.25 8.43
N SER A 81 17.17 -24.62 8.75
CA SER A 81 18.30 -24.57 7.80
C SER A 81 18.15 -25.46 6.57
N ASN A 82 17.26 -26.45 6.59
CA ASN A 82 16.95 -27.32 5.46
C ASN A 82 15.65 -26.94 4.71
N VAL A 83 14.95 -25.89 5.13
CA VAL A 83 13.72 -25.43 4.48
C VAL A 83 14.05 -24.67 3.19
N ILE A 84 13.44 -25.11 2.09
CA ILE A 84 13.65 -24.58 0.73
C ILE A 84 12.49 -23.65 0.33
N ASN A 85 11.27 -23.95 0.78
CA ASN A 85 10.04 -23.26 0.40
C ASN A 85 9.26 -22.76 1.63
N MET A 86 9.09 -21.43 1.72
CA MET A 86 8.24 -20.75 2.72
C MET A 86 7.21 -19.82 2.05
N SER A 87 6.83 -20.05 0.79
CA SER A 87 5.90 -19.16 0.09
C SER A 87 4.57 -19.05 0.83
N GLU A 88 4.10 -17.82 1.04
CA GLU A 88 2.85 -17.51 1.74
C GLU A 88 2.74 -18.12 3.17
N MET A 89 3.86 -18.50 3.80
CA MET A 89 3.85 -19.25 5.07
C MET A 89 3.00 -18.60 6.17
N PHE A 90 3.10 -17.27 6.35
CA PHE A 90 2.37 -16.47 7.33
C PHE A 90 1.44 -15.44 6.69
N ARG A 91 1.17 -15.54 5.39
CA ARG A 91 0.33 -14.57 4.67
C ARG A 91 -1.03 -14.44 5.37
N GLU A 92 -1.52 -13.21 5.52
CA GLU A 92 -2.83 -12.90 6.14
C GLU A 92 -3.01 -13.50 7.56
N SER A 93 -1.93 -13.72 8.31
CA SER A 93 -1.94 -14.32 9.66
C SER A 93 -1.64 -13.32 10.79
N ASN A 94 -2.04 -13.67 12.01
CA ASN A 94 -1.76 -12.87 13.21
C ASN A 94 -0.30 -12.95 13.71
N PHE A 95 0.59 -13.69 13.02
CA PHE A 95 1.92 -13.99 13.52
C PHE A 95 2.81 -12.75 13.67
N ASN A 96 3.43 -12.57 14.84
CA ASN A 96 4.39 -11.52 15.16
C ASN A 96 5.58 -12.01 16.03
N GLY A 97 5.81 -13.32 16.12
CA GLY A 97 6.93 -13.90 16.87
C GLY A 97 8.31 -13.64 16.25
N ASP A 98 9.36 -13.51 17.08
CA ASP A 98 10.74 -13.25 16.60
C ASP A 98 11.34 -14.46 15.86
N ILE A 99 11.61 -14.27 14.55
CA ILE A 99 12.29 -15.22 13.67
C ILE A 99 13.65 -14.71 13.16
N SER A 100 14.15 -13.58 13.68
CA SER A 100 15.39 -12.91 13.23
C SER A 100 16.65 -13.79 13.29
N ASN A 101 16.62 -14.82 14.14
CA ASN A 101 17.73 -15.74 14.38
C ASN A 101 17.70 -17.02 13.50
N TRP A 102 16.68 -17.19 12.66
CA TRP A 102 16.59 -18.34 11.76
C TRP A 102 17.69 -18.32 10.67
N ASN A 103 18.29 -19.48 10.40
CA ASN A 103 19.21 -19.65 9.28
C ASN A 103 18.42 -20.00 8.00
N VAL A 104 18.25 -19.03 7.11
CA VAL A 104 17.49 -19.19 5.86
C VAL A 104 18.37 -19.36 4.61
N SER A 105 19.63 -19.77 4.76
CA SER A 105 20.62 -19.79 3.65
C SER A 105 20.25 -20.69 2.47
N ASN A 106 19.38 -21.68 2.67
CA ASN A 106 18.93 -22.64 1.65
C ASN A 106 17.52 -22.34 1.08
N MET A 107 16.91 -21.22 1.50
CA MET A 107 15.56 -20.84 1.09
C MET A 107 15.54 -20.31 -0.35
N MET A 108 14.90 -21.05 -1.27
CA MET A 108 14.75 -20.65 -2.67
C MET A 108 13.47 -19.86 -2.94
N ASN A 109 12.40 -20.06 -2.16
CA ASN A 109 11.13 -19.38 -2.35
C ASN A 109 10.60 -18.73 -1.06
N LYS A 110 10.48 -17.40 -1.09
CA LYS A 110 9.94 -16.52 -0.04
C LYS A 110 8.82 -15.60 -0.53
N LYS A 111 8.20 -15.90 -1.69
CA LYS A 111 7.12 -15.09 -2.26
C LYS A 111 5.98 -14.94 -1.25
N SER A 112 5.56 -13.70 -1.00
CA SER A 112 4.41 -13.38 -0.15
C SER A 112 4.45 -13.95 1.28
N MET A 113 5.62 -14.36 1.79
CA MET A 113 5.76 -15.12 3.05
C MET A 113 5.09 -14.43 4.25
N LEU A 114 5.17 -13.09 4.31
CA LEU A 114 4.68 -12.24 5.40
C LEU A 114 3.59 -11.24 4.92
N GLU A 115 3.09 -11.39 3.70
CA GLU A 115 2.14 -10.45 3.08
C GLU A 115 0.83 -10.40 3.87
N GLY A 116 0.37 -9.22 4.31
CA GLY A 116 -0.82 -9.09 5.16
C GLY A 116 -0.70 -9.74 6.55
N SER A 117 0.50 -10.16 6.98
CA SER A 117 0.72 -10.68 8.34
C SER A 117 0.89 -9.56 9.37
N SER A 118 0.74 -9.88 10.66
CA SER A 118 0.98 -8.92 11.76
C SER A 118 2.46 -8.70 12.11
N PHE A 119 3.38 -9.33 11.37
CA PHE A 119 4.80 -9.40 11.71
C PHE A 119 5.53 -8.06 11.53
N ASN A 120 6.25 -7.62 12.57
CA ASN A 120 7.05 -6.39 12.57
C ASN A 120 8.53 -6.57 12.98
N GLY A 121 9.02 -7.81 13.08
CA GLY A 121 10.39 -8.13 13.50
C GLY A 121 11.48 -7.80 12.46
N ASP A 122 12.72 -7.61 12.94
CA ASP A 122 13.88 -7.33 12.09
C ASP A 122 14.43 -8.61 11.43
N ILE A 123 14.28 -8.72 10.10
CA ILE A 123 14.82 -9.80 9.26
C ILE A 123 15.96 -9.34 8.34
N SER A 124 16.59 -8.18 8.61
CA SER A 124 17.69 -7.62 7.82
C SER A 124 18.89 -8.58 7.63
N ARG A 125 19.07 -9.51 8.57
CA ARG A 125 20.13 -10.54 8.55
C ARG A 125 19.96 -11.62 7.49
N TRP A 126 18.79 -11.75 6.88
CA TRP A 126 18.47 -12.85 5.96
C TRP A 126 19.07 -12.70 4.54
N GLY A 127 19.82 -11.62 4.28
CA GLY A 127 20.60 -11.44 3.06
C GLY A 127 19.80 -10.88 1.87
N HIS A 128 20.42 -9.94 1.16
CA HIS A 128 19.77 -9.26 0.03
C HIS A 128 19.61 -10.17 -1.19
N SER A 129 18.39 -10.68 -1.38
CA SER A 129 17.75 -10.63 -2.69
C SER A 129 16.52 -9.73 -2.60
N LYS A 130 16.28 -8.90 -3.63
CA LYS A 130 15.09 -8.04 -3.74
C LYS A 130 13.83 -8.87 -3.46
N VAL A 131 13.29 -8.75 -2.26
CA VAL A 131 11.87 -8.96 -2.02
C VAL A 131 11.31 -7.59 -1.74
N THR A 132 10.32 -7.25 -2.55
CA THR A 132 9.39 -6.16 -2.35
C THR A 132 8.76 -6.29 -0.96
N SER A 133 9.36 -5.63 0.02
CA SER A 133 8.59 -5.04 1.11
C SER A 133 8.00 -3.72 0.63
N GLU A 134 7.32 -3.76 -0.52
CA GLU A 134 6.22 -2.81 -0.73
C GLU A 134 5.20 -3.19 0.33
N LYS A 135 5.08 -2.33 1.35
CA LYS A 135 3.81 -2.20 2.03
C LYS A 135 2.84 -1.64 1.02
N SER A 136 2.25 -2.51 0.20
CA SER A 136 0.85 -2.32 -0.12
C SER A 136 0.11 -2.42 1.21
N GLU A 137 -0.10 -1.27 1.84
CA GLU A 137 -1.29 -1.08 2.63
C GLU A 137 -2.46 -1.28 1.65
N ASN A 138 -2.88 -2.54 1.50
CA ASN A 138 -4.27 -2.82 1.22
C ASN A 138 -5.04 -2.27 2.43
N ASN A 139 -5.29 -0.97 2.35
CA ASN A 139 -6.58 -0.43 2.75
C ASN A 139 -7.61 -1.50 2.44
N PHE A 140 -8.31 -1.96 3.48
CA PHE A 140 -9.72 -2.20 3.25
C PHE A 140 -10.25 -0.93 2.60
N VAL A 141 -10.75 -1.06 1.37
CA VAL A 141 -11.37 0.03 0.62
C VAL A 141 -12.54 0.54 1.46
N LEU A 142 -12.25 1.56 2.27
CA LEU A 142 -13.17 2.58 2.74
C LEU A 142 -12.98 3.86 1.91
N ASP A 143 -12.40 3.77 0.71
CA ASP A 143 -12.39 4.88 -0.24
C ASP A 143 -13.84 5.29 -0.59
N ASP A 144 -14.78 4.33 -0.63
CA ASP A 144 -16.24 4.56 -0.73
C ASP A 144 -16.87 5.25 0.50
N TYR A 145 -16.12 5.50 1.58
CA TYR A 145 -16.64 6.07 2.84
C TYR A 145 -15.98 7.39 3.27
N LEU A 146 -14.96 7.88 2.54
CA LEU A 146 -14.33 9.18 2.80
C LEU A 146 -14.88 10.32 1.93
N GLU A 147 -15.54 10.03 0.81
CA GLU A 147 -16.27 11.02 0.00
C GLU A 147 -17.65 11.41 0.58
N LEU A 148 -18.09 10.81 1.70
CA LEU A 148 -19.38 11.10 2.34
C LEU A 148 -19.29 12.03 3.57
N LEU A 149 -18.19 12.77 3.71
CA LEU A 149 -18.03 13.84 4.70
C LEU A 149 -18.12 15.23 4.07
N ASP A 150 -19.07 15.40 3.13
CA ASP A 150 -19.49 16.71 2.65
C ASP A 150 -20.14 17.54 3.76
N ASP A 151 -19.83 18.84 3.72
CA ASP A 151 -19.99 19.93 4.70
C ASP A 151 -21.37 20.17 5.37
N GLU A 152 -22.38 19.31 5.24
CA GLU A 152 -23.78 19.66 5.57
C GLU A 152 -24.27 19.30 7.00
N PHE A 153 -23.44 18.65 7.84
CA PHE A 153 -23.85 18.18 9.19
C PHE A 153 -23.16 18.87 10.38
N LEU A 154 -22.59 20.06 10.20
CA LEU A 154 -22.10 20.92 11.29
C LEU A 154 -23.12 22.01 11.68
N ASN A 155 -24.20 21.60 12.34
CA ASN A 155 -25.06 22.52 13.09
C ASN A 155 -25.19 22.05 14.55
N PRO A 156 -24.54 22.71 15.54
CA PRO A 156 -24.50 22.24 16.93
C PRO A 156 -25.84 22.34 17.69
N GLU A 157 -26.80 23.11 17.19
CA GLU A 157 -28.08 23.35 17.87
C GLU A 157 -29.22 22.51 17.29
N THR A 158 -29.38 21.25 17.74
CA THR A 158 -30.67 20.54 17.99
C THR A 158 -30.48 19.04 18.25
N TYR A 159 -30.10 18.67 19.48
CA TYR A 159 -30.47 17.36 20.02
C TYR A 159 -31.17 17.53 21.37
N LEU A 160 -32.50 17.71 21.27
CA LEU A 160 -33.40 17.67 22.40
C LEU A 160 -33.59 16.23 22.90
N ASP A 161 -33.61 16.12 24.22
CA ASP A 161 -34.10 14.97 25.01
C ASP A 161 -35.32 14.28 24.38
N LEU A 162 -35.19 12.97 24.17
CA LEU A 162 -36.31 12.03 24.01
C LEU A 162 -36.07 10.77 24.84
N SER A 163 -36.05 10.99 26.15
CA SER A 163 -36.48 9.98 27.10
C SER A 163 -37.96 9.59 26.89
N ASP A 164 -38.24 8.32 27.14
CA ASP A 164 -39.56 7.71 27.35
C ASP A 164 -40.57 7.61 26.17
N LYS A 165 -40.70 6.38 25.63
CA LYS A 165 -42.01 5.77 25.38
C LYS A 165 -41.94 4.25 25.24
N SER A 166 -42.68 3.57 26.12
CA SER A 166 -42.98 2.14 26.02
C SER A 166 -43.99 1.84 24.91
N LEU A 167 -43.95 0.61 24.38
CA LEU A 167 -45.13 -0.11 23.89
C LEU A 167 -44.87 -1.62 23.86
N HIS A 168 -45.94 -2.40 24.00
CA HIS A 168 -45.95 -3.82 24.36
C HIS A 168 -46.55 -4.69 23.22
N ASP A 169 -46.18 -5.97 23.25
CA ASP A 169 -46.92 -7.15 22.75
C ASP A 169 -47.15 -7.41 21.24
N GLY A 170 -47.10 -8.71 20.89
CA GLY A 170 -47.54 -9.26 19.60
C GLY A 170 -46.88 -10.59 19.22
N VAL A 171 -47.43 -11.73 19.68
CA VAL A 171 -47.00 -13.09 19.32
C VAL A 171 -48.12 -13.84 18.61
N ASP A 172 -47.84 -14.38 17.41
CA ASP A 172 -48.36 -15.63 16.80
C ASP A 172 -47.96 -15.63 15.30
N GLY A 173 -47.79 -16.75 14.59
CA GLY A 173 -47.82 -18.15 15.00
C GLY A 173 -48.16 -19.10 13.83
N GLY A 174 -47.39 -20.16 13.62
CA GLY A 174 -47.84 -21.38 12.91
C GLY A 174 -47.47 -21.55 11.41
N PRO A 175 -47.53 -22.80 10.89
CA PRO A 175 -46.50 -23.30 9.95
C PRO A 175 -47.05 -24.13 8.75
N ASP A 176 -46.12 -24.89 8.12
CA ASP A 176 -46.31 -25.97 7.14
C ASP A 176 -46.75 -25.52 5.72
N ASP A 177 -46.33 -26.13 4.60
CA ASP A 177 -45.96 -27.54 4.35
C ASP A 177 -44.69 -27.76 3.51
N ALA A 178 -44.17 -29.00 3.53
CA ALA A 178 -43.16 -29.52 2.59
C ALA A 178 -43.78 -29.85 1.20
N LEU A 179 -43.06 -30.36 0.19
CA LEU A 179 -42.75 -31.79 0.03
C LEU A 179 -41.84 -32.06 -1.20
N PHE A 180 -40.77 -32.85 -0.97
CA PHE A 180 -40.09 -33.81 -1.88
C PHE A 180 -39.30 -33.29 -3.11
N ASN A 181 -38.02 -33.64 -3.35
CA ASN A 181 -37.35 -34.97 -3.52
C ASN A 181 -37.71 -35.64 -4.86
N ASP A 182 -36.85 -36.34 -5.64
CA ASP A 182 -35.39 -36.62 -5.68
C ASP A 182 -35.02 -36.79 -7.21
N ASP A 183 -33.85 -37.22 -7.74
CA ASP A 183 -32.67 -37.93 -7.20
C ASP A 183 -31.42 -37.80 -8.13
N ASP A 184 -30.28 -38.34 -7.67
CA ASP A 184 -29.15 -39.07 -8.34
C ASP A 184 -28.99 -39.06 -9.91
N SER A 185 -27.80 -39.18 -10.54
CA SER A 185 -26.59 -39.94 -10.13
C SER A 185 -25.37 -39.77 -11.07
N THR A 186 -24.19 -39.49 -10.50
CA THR A 186 -22.87 -40.11 -10.86
C THR A 186 -22.28 -39.97 -12.30
N PHE A 187 -21.07 -40.43 -12.69
CA PHE A 187 -19.97 -41.21 -12.06
C PHE A 187 -18.57 -40.79 -12.63
N LYS A 188 -17.52 -41.09 -11.86
CA LYS A 188 -16.03 -40.91 -12.05
C LYS A 188 -15.50 -41.28 -13.45
N SER A 189 -14.29 -40.91 -13.91
CA SER A 189 -12.91 -41.28 -13.45
C SER A 189 -11.91 -40.90 -14.60
N SER A 190 -10.57 -40.81 -14.50
CA SER A 190 -9.54 -40.90 -13.43
C SER A 190 -8.15 -40.59 -14.04
N SER A 191 -7.21 -40.02 -13.26
CA SER A 191 -5.78 -40.46 -13.05
C SER A 191 -4.86 -40.78 -14.26
N VAL A 192 -3.53 -40.60 -14.30
CA VAL A 192 -2.43 -40.23 -13.38
C VAL A 192 -1.35 -39.55 -14.27
N SER A 193 -0.53 -38.64 -13.75
CA SER A 193 0.85 -38.48 -14.24
C SER A 193 1.85 -38.59 -13.10
N ALA A 194 2.96 -39.27 -13.37
CA ALA A 194 4.07 -39.44 -12.44
C ALA A 194 5.39 -39.08 -13.14
N SER A 195 6.20 -38.30 -12.44
CA SER A 195 7.65 -38.09 -12.57
C SER A 195 8.43 -39.09 -13.46
N ARG A 196 9.43 -38.69 -14.26
CA ARG A 196 10.69 -38.07 -13.80
C ARG A 196 11.55 -37.46 -14.93
N ASP A 197 12.12 -36.31 -14.60
CA ASP A 197 13.52 -35.85 -14.72
C ASP A 197 14.35 -36.02 -16.03
N PRO A 198 15.04 -34.97 -16.53
CA PRO A 198 15.73 -34.98 -17.82
C PRO A 198 17.27 -35.11 -17.71
N SER A 199 17.87 -35.98 -18.53
CA SER A 199 19.34 -35.96 -18.77
C SER A 199 19.78 -36.60 -20.10
N ALA A 200 18.94 -36.58 -21.14
CA ALA A 200 19.21 -37.26 -22.41
C ALA A 200 18.87 -36.46 -23.69
N LEU A 201 18.48 -35.18 -23.58
CA LEU A 201 17.92 -34.40 -24.70
C LEU A 201 18.91 -33.47 -25.44
N ALA A 202 20.19 -33.44 -25.06
CA ALA A 202 21.19 -32.59 -25.72
C ALA A 202 21.80 -33.20 -27.00
N GLU A 203 21.60 -34.50 -27.26
CA GLU A 203 22.25 -35.22 -28.38
C GLU A 203 21.28 -35.54 -29.55
N GLU A 204 19.95 -35.41 -29.37
CA GLU A 204 18.95 -35.84 -30.36
C GLU A 204 18.47 -34.72 -31.30
N GLU A 205 18.55 -33.45 -30.89
CA GLU A 205 18.09 -32.32 -31.73
C GLU A 205 19.02 -32.05 -32.93
N ASN A 206 20.32 -32.34 -32.79
CA ASN A 206 21.30 -32.16 -33.87
C ASN A 206 21.17 -33.19 -35.02
N GLN A 207 20.31 -34.21 -34.88
CA GLN A 207 19.98 -35.14 -35.97
C GLN A 207 18.64 -34.81 -36.66
N LYS A 208 17.70 -34.13 -36.00
CA LYS A 208 16.40 -33.75 -36.60
C LYS A 208 16.50 -32.59 -37.58
N ALA A 209 17.48 -31.70 -37.42
CA ALA A 209 17.78 -30.61 -38.37
C ALA A 209 18.16 -31.08 -39.79
N LYS A 210 18.48 -32.37 -40.00
CA LYS A 210 18.78 -32.94 -41.32
C LYS A 210 17.58 -33.57 -42.05
N ALA A 211 16.39 -33.62 -41.45
CA ALA A 211 15.21 -34.28 -42.03
C ALA A 211 14.14 -33.32 -42.60
N ILE A 212 14.29 -32.01 -42.42
CA ILE A 212 13.28 -31.00 -42.81
C ILE A 212 13.39 -30.61 -44.31
N GLY A 213 14.48 -30.99 -44.99
CA GLY A 213 14.75 -30.65 -46.40
C GLY A 213 14.00 -31.46 -47.47
N SER A 214 12.99 -32.27 -47.14
CA SER A 214 12.41 -33.23 -48.10
C SER A 214 10.86 -33.39 -48.04
N VAL A 215 10.11 -32.38 -47.61
CA VAL A 215 8.64 -32.46 -47.50
C VAL A 215 7.92 -31.25 -48.13
N PHE A 216 8.39 -30.79 -49.31
CA PHE A 216 7.70 -29.78 -50.12
C PHE A 216 7.67 -30.16 -51.62
N GLU A 217 7.13 -31.34 -51.94
CA GLU A 217 6.60 -31.65 -53.27
C GLU A 217 5.07 -31.77 -53.18
N GLY A 218 4.29 -30.78 -53.64
CA GLY A 218 2.82 -30.98 -53.62
C GLY A 218 1.81 -29.84 -53.77
N ARG A 219 2.03 -28.81 -54.61
CA ARG A 219 0.98 -27.88 -55.12
C ARG A 219 0.36 -26.88 -54.09
N PRO A 220 -0.40 -25.87 -54.54
CA PRO A 220 -0.03 -24.87 -55.56
C PRO A 220 -0.21 -23.43 -55.04
N PHE A 221 0.71 -22.52 -55.38
CA PHE A 221 0.53 -21.08 -55.17
C PHE A 221 -0.40 -20.47 -56.24
N ILE A 222 -1.28 -19.56 -55.82
CA ILE A 222 -1.95 -18.57 -56.67
C ILE A 222 -1.74 -17.21 -56.00
N GLY A 223 -1.23 -16.24 -56.75
CA GLY A 223 -0.85 -14.92 -56.28
C GLY A 223 0.33 -14.40 -57.11
N ASP A 224 0.03 -13.58 -58.11
CA ASP A 224 0.96 -13.25 -59.19
C ASP A 224 2.24 -12.53 -58.72
N ILE A 225 3.39 -13.08 -59.12
CA ILE A 225 4.64 -12.31 -59.24
C ILE A 225 4.92 -12.21 -60.73
N HIS A 226 4.74 -11.01 -61.28
CA HIS A 226 5.10 -10.72 -62.66
C HIS A 226 6.62 -10.79 -62.83
N GLU A 227 7.02 -11.55 -63.85
CA GLU A 227 8.25 -11.39 -64.65
C GLU A 227 9.58 -11.25 -63.90
N TRP A 228 10.46 -12.23 -64.06
CA TRP A 228 11.73 -11.96 -64.75
C TRP A 228 12.11 -13.12 -65.68
N ASP A 229 12.52 -12.74 -66.88
CA ASP A 229 12.84 -13.59 -68.03
C ASP A 229 14.14 -14.38 -67.80
N VAL A 230 14.08 -15.70 -68.02
CA VAL A 230 15.26 -16.54 -68.19
C VAL A 230 15.00 -17.51 -69.35
N SER A 231 15.41 -17.08 -70.53
CA SER A 231 15.42 -17.90 -71.75
C SER A 231 16.76 -18.61 -71.96
N GLU A 232 16.70 -19.70 -72.73
CA GLU A 232 17.78 -20.59 -73.21
C GLU A 232 18.28 -21.74 -72.28
N GLU A 233 17.84 -22.94 -72.68
CA GLU A 233 18.34 -24.26 -72.29
C GLU A 233 19.74 -24.53 -72.85
N ILE A 234 20.60 -25.28 -72.12
CA ILE A 234 21.37 -26.39 -72.72
C ILE A 234 21.37 -27.57 -71.73
N SER A 235 21.26 -28.78 -72.28
CA SER A 235 21.06 -30.06 -71.59
C SER A 235 22.34 -30.81 -71.18
N ASN A 236 22.14 -31.78 -70.29
CA ASN A 236 22.85 -33.05 -70.12
C ASN A 236 24.21 -33.13 -69.37
N GLN A 237 24.14 -33.96 -68.32
CA GLN A 237 25.12 -34.94 -67.79
C GLN A 237 26.45 -34.49 -67.14
N ASP A 238 26.60 -34.96 -65.89
CA ASP A 238 27.81 -35.50 -65.27
C ASP A 238 29.16 -34.83 -65.57
N SER A 239 29.52 -33.80 -64.79
CA SER A 239 30.86 -33.74 -64.16
C SER A 239 30.97 -32.65 -63.10
N TYR A 240 31.89 -32.89 -62.16
CA TYR A 240 32.28 -31.98 -61.08
C TYR A 240 32.98 -30.74 -61.66
N VAL A 241 32.42 -29.54 -61.47
CA VAL A 241 33.09 -28.26 -61.77
C VAL A 241 32.94 -27.31 -60.56
N PRO A 242 34.04 -26.86 -59.93
CA PRO A 242 33.97 -25.95 -58.79
C PRO A 242 33.71 -24.51 -59.26
N CYS A 243 32.46 -24.06 -59.20
CA CYS A 243 32.08 -22.70 -59.59
C CYS A 243 32.47 -21.64 -58.56
N ASN A 244 33.73 -21.18 -58.66
CA ASN A 244 34.14 -19.87 -58.17
C ASN A 244 33.47 -18.78 -59.04
N TYR A 245 32.21 -18.45 -58.74
CA TYR A 245 31.51 -17.30 -59.31
C TYR A 245 31.12 -16.31 -58.20
N LEU A 246 31.99 -15.32 -57.98
CA LEU A 246 31.67 -14.11 -57.24
C LEU A 246 30.62 -13.30 -58.02
N LYS A 247 29.34 -13.67 -57.91
CA LYS A 247 28.25 -12.72 -58.20
C LYS A 247 28.44 -11.53 -57.24
N LYS A 248 28.61 -10.32 -57.79
CA LYS A 248 28.42 -9.09 -57.00
C LYS A 248 27.04 -9.19 -56.35
N LYS A 249 26.98 -9.24 -55.00
CA LYS A 249 25.72 -9.07 -54.27
C LYS A 249 25.25 -7.64 -54.57
N THR A 250 24.26 -7.49 -55.45
CA THR A 250 23.60 -6.21 -55.69
C THR A 250 22.92 -5.83 -54.39
N MET A 251 23.31 -4.69 -53.81
CA MET A 251 22.69 -4.15 -52.60
C MET A 251 21.18 -4.05 -52.82
N LEU A 252 20.39 -4.60 -51.89
CA LEU A 252 18.93 -4.48 -51.92
C LEU A 252 18.57 -3.04 -51.58
N LYS A 253 17.85 -2.32 -52.45
CA LYS A 253 17.49 -0.92 -52.23
C LYS A 253 15.97 -0.76 -52.16
N PRO A 254 15.36 -0.88 -50.97
CA PRO A 254 13.92 -0.67 -50.80
C PRO A 254 13.52 0.77 -51.13
N ALA A 255 12.33 0.93 -51.70
CA ALA A 255 11.75 2.23 -52.04
C ALA A 255 11.05 2.92 -50.85
N ASN A 256 10.65 2.16 -49.83
CA ASN A 256 9.94 2.65 -48.65
C ASN A 256 10.13 1.71 -47.43
N LYS A 257 9.58 2.12 -46.29
CA LYS A 257 9.66 1.40 -45.01
C LYS A 257 8.98 0.03 -45.07
N GLU A 258 7.85 -0.08 -45.75
CA GLU A 258 7.04 -1.30 -45.84
C GLU A 258 7.74 -2.37 -46.70
N GLU A 259 8.45 -1.95 -47.74
CA GLU A 259 9.33 -2.84 -48.53
C GLU A 259 10.56 -3.26 -47.72
N LEU A 260 11.19 -2.33 -47.00
CA LEU A 260 12.29 -2.66 -46.08
C LEU A 260 11.83 -3.69 -45.03
N LYS A 261 10.69 -3.48 -44.37
CA LYS A 261 10.13 -4.39 -43.37
C LYS A 261 9.91 -5.80 -43.95
N LYS A 262 9.29 -5.91 -45.12
CA LYS A 262 9.10 -7.20 -45.83
C LYS A 262 10.40 -7.89 -46.22
N ILE A 263 11.43 -7.13 -46.60
CA ILE A 263 12.77 -7.69 -46.88
C ILE A 263 13.36 -8.25 -45.58
N ILE A 264 13.29 -7.51 -44.48
CA ILE A 264 13.79 -7.94 -43.17
C ILE A 264 13.05 -9.20 -42.68
N GLU A 265 11.71 -9.22 -42.71
CA GLU A 265 10.89 -10.39 -42.37
C GLU A 265 11.30 -11.63 -43.17
N ASN A 266 11.49 -11.51 -44.49
CA ASN A 266 11.98 -12.62 -45.32
C ASN A 266 13.40 -13.05 -44.95
N ARG A 267 14.33 -12.12 -44.67
CA ARG A 267 15.71 -12.47 -44.25
C ARG A 267 15.71 -13.15 -42.87
N ILE A 268 14.86 -12.73 -41.95
CA ILE A 268 14.66 -13.39 -40.65
C ILE A 268 14.12 -14.81 -40.82
N GLN A 269 13.10 -15.00 -41.68
CA GLN A 269 12.52 -16.32 -41.93
C GLN A 269 13.48 -17.27 -42.66
N THR A 270 14.41 -16.77 -43.48
CA THR A 270 15.32 -17.59 -44.31
C THR A 270 16.73 -17.78 -43.75
N GLU A 271 17.25 -16.79 -43.02
CA GLU A 271 18.61 -16.78 -42.45
C GLU A 271 18.62 -16.73 -40.90
N GLY A 272 17.46 -16.58 -40.26
CA GLY A 272 17.28 -16.55 -38.82
C GLY A 272 17.43 -15.16 -38.19
N LEU A 273 17.12 -15.07 -36.90
CA LEU A 273 17.11 -13.83 -36.09
C LEU A 273 18.44 -13.07 -36.00
N LYS A 274 19.55 -13.69 -36.41
CA LYS A 274 20.92 -13.12 -36.37
C LYS A 274 21.49 -12.86 -37.77
N CYS A 275 20.63 -12.75 -38.79
CA CYS A 275 21.05 -12.49 -40.16
C CYS A 275 21.76 -11.12 -40.30
N ASP A 276 22.72 -11.04 -41.21
CA ASP A 276 23.42 -9.78 -41.53
C ASP A 276 22.61 -9.01 -42.57
N LEU A 277 22.15 -7.82 -42.19
CA LEU A 277 21.32 -6.95 -43.01
C LEU A 277 22.10 -5.75 -43.57
N ASN A 278 23.42 -5.70 -43.39
CA ASN A 278 24.28 -4.63 -43.90
C ASN A 278 24.45 -4.62 -45.44
N ASP A 279 23.83 -5.58 -46.15
CA ASP A 279 23.74 -5.60 -47.61
C ASP A 279 22.47 -4.90 -48.15
N ILE A 280 21.66 -4.32 -47.28
CA ILE A 280 20.51 -3.50 -47.62
C ILE A 280 20.93 -2.02 -47.61
N ASP A 281 20.69 -1.34 -48.73
CA ASP A 281 20.91 0.09 -48.92
C ASP A 281 19.69 0.88 -48.41
N VAL A 282 19.71 1.18 -47.11
CA VAL A 282 18.68 2.00 -46.44
C VAL A 282 18.86 3.51 -46.64
N SER A 283 19.84 3.97 -47.43
CA SER A 283 20.19 5.40 -47.52
C SER A 283 19.09 6.30 -48.09
N GLY A 284 18.07 5.71 -48.72
CA GLY A 284 16.89 6.40 -49.26
C GLY A 284 15.69 6.44 -48.31
N ILE A 285 15.77 5.77 -47.15
CA ILE A 285 14.67 5.65 -46.20
C ILE A 285 14.68 6.84 -45.23
N THR A 286 13.56 7.55 -45.12
CA THR A 286 13.38 8.70 -44.22
C THR A 286 12.58 8.38 -42.95
N ASP A 287 11.84 7.27 -42.96
CA ASP A 287 11.02 6.80 -41.84
C ASP A 287 11.37 5.35 -41.51
N MET A 288 11.79 5.10 -40.27
CA MET A 288 12.07 3.76 -39.73
C MET A 288 11.19 3.45 -38.50
N SER A 289 10.10 4.19 -38.30
CA SER A 289 9.19 3.96 -37.18
C SER A 289 8.55 2.57 -37.21
N GLY A 290 8.57 1.88 -36.06
CA GLY A 290 8.02 0.53 -35.90
C GLY A 290 8.71 -0.57 -36.74
N LEU A 291 9.97 -0.36 -37.15
CA LEU A 291 10.65 -1.29 -38.07
C LEU A 291 11.00 -2.64 -37.42
N PHE A 292 11.53 -2.62 -36.19
CA PHE A 292 11.84 -3.79 -35.36
C PHE A 292 11.01 -3.80 -34.06
N GLU A 293 9.82 -3.23 -34.11
CA GLU A 293 8.84 -3.28 -33.03
C GLU A 293 8.39 -4.73 -32.79
N GLY A 294 8.44 -5.16 -31.53
CA GLY A 294 7.95 -6.46 -31.09
C GLY A 294 6.47 -6.45 -30.78
N ASP A 295 5.88 -7.64 -30.80
CA ASP A 295 4.47 -7.84 -30.51
C ASP A 295 4.24 -7.70 -28.99
N GLU A 296 3.54 -6.64 -28.56
CA GLU A 296 3.01 -6.55 -27.19
C GLU A 296 2.13 -7.78 -26.92
N PHE A 297 2.27 -8.39 -25.74
CA PHE A 297 1.61 -9.63 -25.32
C PHE A 297 0.16 -9.79 -25.84
N PHE A 298 0.00 -10.58 -26.91
CA PHE A 298 -1.30 -11.12 -27.26
C PHE A 298 -1.71 -12.16 -26.22
N ASP A 299 -2.69 -11.80 -25.40
CA ASP A 299 -3.44 -12.78 -24.63
C ASP A 299 -4.13 -13.76 -25.61
N VAL A 300 -4.12 -15.04 -25.25
CA VAL A 300 -4.38 -16.17 -26.16
C VAL A 300 -5.67 -16.07 -26.98
N ASP A 301 -5.54 -16.10 -28.32
CA ASP A 301 -6.28 -17.01 -29.22
C ASP A 301 -5.96 -16.76 -30.72
N ILE A 302 -5.15 -17.65 -31.34
CA ILE A 302 -5.30 -18.15 -32.76
C ILE A 302 -4.13 -19.06 -33.23
N ASP A 303 -2.93 -19.00 -32.64
CA ASP A 303 -1.76 -19.78 -33.14
C ASP A 303 -1.69 -21.26 -32.67
N ASP A 304 -2.59 -21.69 -31.79
CA ASP A 304 -2.60 -23.04 -31.19
C ASP A 304 -2.97 -24.18 -32.18
N ILE A 305 -3.23 -23.85 -33.46
CA ILE A 305 -3.52 -24.84 -34.51
C ILE A 305 -2.25 -25.36 -35.20
N LEU A 306 -1.11 -24.66 -35.14
CA LEU A 306 0.12 -25.09 -35.84
C LEU A 306 1.43 -25.07 -35.04
N GLY A 307 1.48 -24.51 -33.83
CA GLY A 307 2.62 -24.69 -32.91
C GLY A 307 3.98 -24.26 -33.48
N ARG A 308 3.99 -23.35 -34.45
CA ARG A 308 5.20 -22.76 -35.02
C ARG A 308 5.38 -21.37 -34.44
N TRP A 309 6.34 -21.24 -33.52
CA TRP A 309 7.02 -19.97 -33.30
C TRP A 309 7.63 -19.53 -34.65
N LEU A 310 6.92 -18.68 -35.38
CA LEU A 310 7.51 -17.92 -36.48
C LEU A 310 8.38 -16.84 -35.84
N PRO A 311 9.65 -16.68 -36.22
CA PRO A 311 10.49 -15.66 -35.60
C PRO A 311 9.93 -14.27 -35.94
N SER A 312 9.55 -13.49 -34.93
CA SER A 312 9.02 -12.14 -35.14
C SER A 312 10.14 -11.16 -35.50
N ILE A 313 9.79 -10.03 -36.11
CA ILE A 313 10.75 -8.98 -36.41
C ILE A 313 11.27 -8.28 -35.14
N GLY A 314 10.48 -8.27 -34.06
CA GLY A 314 10.91 -7.80 -32.74
C GLY A 314 12.00 -8.64 -32.08
N ASP A 315 12.08 -9.93 -32.41
CA ASP A 315 13.11 -10.85 -31.92
C ASP A 315 14.48 -10.67 -32.61
N PHE A 316 14.55 -9.80 -33.62
CA PHE A 316 15.76 -9.59 -34.41
C PHE A 316 16.94 -9.09 -33.56
N ASN A 317 18.09 -9.73 -33.73
CA ASN A 317 19.34 -9.36 -33.06
C ASN A 317 20.57 -9.66 -33.95
N GLY A 318 20.45 -9.30 -35.24
CA GLY A 318 21.51 -9.37 -36.24
C GLY A 318 22.27 -8.05 -36.43
N ASP A 319 23.15 -7.99 -37.43
CA ASP A 319 24.02 -6.82 -37.66
C ASP A 319 23.38 -5.81 -38.63
N ILE A 320 23.26 -4.56 -38.16
CA ILE A 320 22.79 -3.36 -38.89
C ILE A 320 23.77 -2.16 -38.69
N SER A 321 24.97 -2.42 -38.18
CA SER A 321 25.95 -1.40 -37.74
C SER A 321 26.50 -0.52 -38.87
N ARG A 322 26.30 -0.92 -40.13
CA ARG A 322 26.79 -0.24 -41.34
C ARG A 322 25.69 0.45 -42.15
N TRP A 323 24.46 0.44 -41.66
CA TRP A 323 23.34 1.18 -42.27
C TRP A 323 23.61 2.69 -42.29
N ASP A 324 23.39 3.32 -43.44
CA ASP A 324 23.43 4.78 -43.59
C ASP A 324 22.04 5.36 -43.27
N VAL A 325 21.82 5.64 -41.99
CA VAL A 325 20.59 6.26 -41.49
C VAL A 325 20.59 7.80 -41.58
N SER A 326 21.54 8.41 -42.30
CA SER A 326 21.73 9.87 -42.26
C SER A 326 20.58 10.68 -42.86
N ASN A 327 19.68 10.08 -43.64
CA ASN A 327 18.47 10.70 -44.17
C ASN A 327 17.20 10.39 -43.36
N VAL A 328 17.30 9.59 -42.30
CA VAL A 328 16.15 9.24 -41.45
C VAL A 328 15.76 10.45 -40.59
N THR A 329 14.45 10.77 -40.60
CA THR A 329 13.84 11.83 -39.79
C THR A 329 12.99 11.26 -38.65
N ASN A 330 12.43 10.06 -38.82
CA ASN A 330 11.59 9.40 -37.81
C ASN A 330 12.12 7.99 -37.45
N MET A 331 12.31 7.75 -36.15
CA MET A 331 12.68 6.46 -35.55
C MET A 331 11.73 6.03 -34.41
N SER A 332 10.51 6.60 -34.35
CA SER A 332 9.56 6.32 -33.26
C SER A 332 9.22 4.82 -33.15
N SER A 333 9.26 4.27 -31.94
CA SER A 333 9.05 2.84 -31.65
C SER A 333 9.94 1.85 -32.43
N MET A 334 11.04 2.30 -33.05
CA MET A 334 11.83 1.46 -33.98
C MET A 334 12.31 0.14 -33.36
N PHE A 335 12.59 0.09 -32.06
CA PHE A 335 12.97 -1.09 -31.29
C PHE A 335 12.09 -1.27 -30.03
N SER A 336 10.84 -0.79 -30.07
CA SER A 336 9.87 -1.01 -28.97
C SER A 336 9.62 -2.51 -28.79
N CYS A 337 9.55 -3.00 -27.54
CA CYS A 337 9.44 -4.42 -27.18
C CYS A 337 10.50 -5.35 -27.82
N SER A 338 11.61 -4.80 -28.33
CA SER A 338 12.58 -5.55 -29.14
C SER A 338 13.66 -6.26 -28.32
N GLN A 339 14.07 -7.44 -28.80
CA GLN A 339 15.24 -8.18 -28.32
C GLN A 339 16.57 -7.65 -28.89
N PHE A 340 16.54 -6.63 -29.74
CA PHE A 340 17.72 -6.07 -30.39
C PHE A 340 18.71 -5.44 -29.39
N ASN A 341 19.99 -5.83 -29.48
CA ASN A 341 21.06 -5.26 -28.67
C ASN A 341 22.39 -5.14 -29.46
N GLY A 342 22.29 -4.83 -30.76
CA GLY A 342 23.44 -4.69 -31.67
C GLY A 342 24.13 -3.32 -31.61
N ASP A 343 25.31 -3.20 -32.22
CA ASP A 343 26.06 -1.93 -32.26
C ASP A 343 25.45 -0.93 -33.26
N ILE A 344 24.88 0.15 -32.71
CA ILE A 344 24.35 1.32 -33.44
C ILE A 344 25.09 2.62 -33.05
N SER A 345 26.25 2.51 -32.38
CA SER A 345 27.04 3.63 -31.85
C SER A 345 27.59 4.60 -32.91
N ARG A 346 27.59 4.17 -34.19
CA ARG A 346 28.13 4.90 -35.35
C ARG A 346 27.08 5.57 -36.23
N TRP A 347 25.80 5.38 -35.93
CA TRP A 347 24.71 5.96 -36.70
C TRP A 347 24.73 7.50 -36.63
N ASN A 348 24.54 8.15 -37.79
CA ASN A 348 24.44 9.60 -37.85
C ASN A 348 22.98 10.05 -37.75
N LEU A 349 22.58 10.50 -36.56
CA LEU A 349 21.20 10.92 -36.27
C LEU A 349 20.95 12.41 -36.52
N SER A 350 21.84 13.13 -37.22
CA SER A 350 21.76 14.59 -37.36
C SER A 350 20.47 15.14 -37.98
N ASN A 351 19.70 14.30 -38.69
CA ASN A 351 18.43 14.68 -39.32
C ASN A 351 17.19 14.11 -38.59
N VAL A 352 17.37 13.30 -37.54
CA VAL A 352 16.27 12.71 -36.78
C VAL A 352 15.58 13.80 -35.94
N THR A 353 14.26 13.85 -36.03
CA THR A 353 13.40 14.78 -35.28
C THR A 353 12.51 14.06 -34.26
N ASP A 354 12.21 12.78 -34.48
CA ASP A 354 11.38 11.97 -33.60
C ASP A 354 12.03 10.61 -33.29
N MET A 355 12.14 10.31 -31.99
CA MET A 355 12.67 9.07 -31.40
C MET A 355 11.76 8.54 -30.28
N SER A 356 10.50 8.99 -30.25
CA SER A 356 9.53 8.65 -29.20
C SER A 356 9.30 7.13 -29.13
N GLY A 357 9.32 6.56 -27.93
CA GLY A 357 9.18 5.11 -27.71
C GLY A 357 10.28 4.22 -28.29
N MET A 358 11.37 4.76 -28.85
CA MET A 358 12.32 3.99 -29.67
C MET A 358 12.88 2.72 -28.98
N PHE A 359 13.10 2.75 -27.67
CA PHE A 359 13.55 1.61 -26.85
C PHE A 359 12.60 1.29 -25.69
N SER A 360 11.30 1.61 -25.83
CA SER A 360 10.28 1.21 -24.86
C SER A 360 10.25 -0.32 -24.73
N ASP A 361 10.24 -0.84 -23.50
CA ASP A 361 10.32 -2.27 -23.15
C ASP A 361 11.43 -3.08 -23.90
N SER A 362 12.49 -2.38 -24.31
CA SER A 362 13.57 -2.96 -25.11
C SER A 362 14.68 -3.56 -24.24
N GLN A 363 15.30 -4.63 -24.75
CA GLN A 363 16.52 -5.23 -24.17
C GLN A 363 17.80 -4.45 -24.52
N PHE A 364 17.70 -3.37 -25.30
CA PHE A 364 18.84 -2.58 -25.74
C PHE A 364 19.61 -1.91 -24.58
N ASN A 365 20.93 -2.10 -24.54
CA ASN A 365 21.83 -1.45 -23.58
C ASN A 365 23.19 -1.09 -24.21
N GLY A 366 23.20 -0.74 -25.51
CA GLY A 366 24.41 -0.40 -26.27
C GLY A 366 24.90 1.05 -26.06
N ASP A 367 26.13 1.34 -26.51
CA ASP A 367 26.71 2.70 -26.45
C ASP A 367 26.06 3.66 -27.45
N ILE A 368 25.30 4.62 -26.93
CA ILE A 368 24.66 5.73 -27.67
C ILE A 368 25.16 7.11 -27.23
N SER A 369 26.28 7.15 -26.49
CA SER A 369 26.86 8.37 -25.88
C SER A 369 27.37 9.41 -26.89
N ARG A 370 27.52 9.01 -28.17
CA ARG A 370 28.00 9.84 -29.28
C ARG A 370 26.91 10.35 -30.22
N TRP A 371 25.65 9.96 -30.00
CA TRP A 371 24.54 10.40 -30.83
C TRP A 371 24.31 11.91 -30.74
N ASN A 372 23.97 12.54 -31.87
CA ASN A 372 23.65 13.96 -31.93
C ASN A 372 22.14 14.18 -31.99
N LEU A 373 21.55 14.58 -30.86
CA LEU A 373 20.11 14.83 -30.73
C LEU A 373 19.71 16.29 -30.99
N SER A 374 20.61 17.15 -31.51
CA SER A 374 20.37 18.60 -31.65
C SER A 374 19.20 19.03 -32.56
N ASN A 375 18.51 18.08 -33.20
CA ASN A 375 17.30 18.29 -34.00
C ASN A 375 16.07 17.51 -33.49
N VAL A 376 16.22 16.68 -32.47
CA VAL A 376 15.13 15.89 -31.88
C VAL A 376 14.19 16.81 -31.10
N THR A 377 12.89 16.67 -31.37
CA THR A 377 11.79 17.36 -30.67
C THR A 377 10.90 16.38 -29.91
N GLY A 378 10.72 15.16 -30.44
CA GLY A 378 9.97 14.07 -29.80
C GLY A 378 10.89 12.98 -29.28
N MET A 379 10.81 12.70 -27.97
CA MET A 379 11.51 11.57 -27.34
C MET A 379 10.74 10.99 -26.13
N HIS A 380 9.42 11.22 -26.05
CA HIS A 380 8.60 10.67 -24.96
C HIS A 380 8.65 9.14 -24.96
N GLU A 381 8.54 8.51 -23.79
CA GLU A 381 8.56 7.05 -23.60
C GLU A 381 9.85 6.33 -24.11
N MET A 382 10.90 7.05 -24.53
CA MET A 382 12.06 6.48 -25.24
C MET A 382 12.75 5.30 -24.52
N PHE A 383 12.81 5.30 -23.18
CA PHE A 383 13.36 4.21 -22.37
C PHE A 383 12.37 3.72 -21.30
N SER A 384 11.06 3.89 -21.53
CA SER A 384 10.01 3.34 -20.68
C SER A 384 10.18 1.81 -20.56
N ARG A 385 10.13 1.24 -19.35
CA ARG A 385 10.37 -0.18 -19.04
C ARG A 385 11.74 -0.76 -19.48
N SER A 386 12.63 0.06 -20.03
CA SER A 386 13.88 -0.38 -20.64
C SER A 386 14.94 -0.80 -19.62
N GLN A 387 15.79 -1.75 -20.03
CA GLN A 387 17.01 -2.15 -19.30
C GLN A 387 18.20 -1.20 -19.52
N PHE A 388 18.04 -0.15 -20.33
CA PHE A 388 19.10 0.80 -20.67
C PHE A 388 19.65 1.56 -19.45
N ASN A 389 20.98 1.56 -19.28
CA ASN A 389 21.68 2.41 -18.30
C ASN A 389 23.02 2.96 -18.83
N GLY A 390 23.05 3.39 -20.09
CA GLY A 390 24.25 3.96 -20.74
C GLY A 390 24.45 5.47 -20.50
N ASP A 391 25.65 5.98 -20.82
CA ASP A 391 25.97 7.41 -20.70
C ASP A 391 25.25 8.27 -21.76
N ILE A 392 24.27 9.06 -21.31
CA ILE A 392 23.52 10.05 -22.11
C ILE A 392 23.76 11.50 -21.61
N SER A 393 24.81 11.71 -20.79
CA SER A 393 25.11 12.99 -20.12
C SER A 393 25.51 14.13 -21.07
N ARG A 394 25.77 13.81 -22.34
CA ARG A 394 26.22 14.73 -23.41
C ARG A 394 25.15 15.08 -24.44
N TRP A 395 23.96 14.48 -24.36
CA TRP A 395 22.89 14.73 -25.32
C TRP A 395 22.39 16.18 -25.26
N ASP A 396 22.22 16.80 -26.42
CA ASP A 396 21.60 18.13 -26.54
C ASP A 396 20.09 18.00 -26.73
N VAL A 397 19.37 17.92 -25.61
CA VAL A 397 17.91 17.85 -25.56
C VAL A 397 17.22 19.22 -25.66
N SER A 398 17.93 20.30 -26.02
CA SER A 398 17.42 21.68 -25.91
C SER A 398 16.25 22.05 -26.84
N LYS A 399 15.86 21.18 -27.78
CA LYS A 399 14.66 21.34 -28.63
C LYS A 399 13.49 20.46 -28.23
N VAL A 400 13.67 19.57 -27.26
CA VAL A 400 12.63 18.64 -26.80
C VAL A 400 11.59 19.43 -26.00
N THR A 401 10.32 19.23 -26.35
CA THR A 401 9.17 19.85 -25.67
C THR A 401 8.41 18.85 -24.78
N ASP A 402 8.47 17.56 -25.11
CA ASP A 402 7.82 16.49 -24.36
C ASP A 402 8.86 15.47 -23.86
N MET A 403 8.93 15.33 -22.53
CA MET A 403 9.77 14.37 -21.81
C MET A 403 8.94 13.40 -20.97
N SER A 404 7.65 13.23 -21.29
CA SER A 404 6.80 12.30 -20.56
C SER A 404 7.33 10.86 -20.65
N ARG A 405 7.29 10.17 -19.50
CA ARG A 405 7.63 8.76 -19.30
C ARG A 405 8.98 8.26 -19.86
N ILE A 406 9.95 9.14 -20.17
CA ILE A 406 11.26 8.73 -20.73
C ILE A 406 11.89 7.58 -19.93
N PHE A 407 11.83 7.63 -18.59
CA PHE A 407 12.41 6.63 -17.70
C PHE A 407 11.36 5.98 -16.77
N SER A 408 10.09 5.91 -17.21
CA SER A 408 9.03 5.22 -16.47
C SER A 408 9.35 3.72 -16.34
N ASP A 409 9.22 3.14 -15.15
CA ASP A 409 9.59 1.75 -14.79
C ASP A 409 11.05 1.36 -15.18
N SER A 410 11.93 2.34 -15.40
CA SER A 410 13.31 2.12 -15.85
C SER A 410 14.31 1.93 -14.69
N GLN A 411 15.36 1.14 -14.94
CA GLN A 411 16.50 0.99 -14.03
C GLN A 411 17.57 2.10 -14.19
N PHE A 412 17.35 3.08 -15.09
CA PHE A 412 18.31 4.16 -15.38
C PHE A 412 18.67 5.02 -14.14
N ASP A 413 19.97 5.23 -13.88
CA ASP A 413 20.48 6.07 -12.78
C ASP A 413 21.59 7.08 -13.20
N GLY A 414 21.84 7.24 -14.51
CA GLY A 414 22.93 8.04 -15.07
C GLY A 414 22.84 9.57 -14.90
N ASP A 415 23.96 10.27 -15.13
CA ASP A 415 24.06 11.74 -15.01
C ASP A 415 23.32 12.49 -16.14
N ILE A 416 22.16 13.06 -15.82
CA ILE A 416 21.38 13.98 -16.67
C ILE A 416 21.40 15.43 -16.16
N SER A 417 22.30 15.77 -15.22
CA SER A 417 22.36 17.10 -14.57
C SER A 417 22.70 18.26 -15.52
N LYS A 418 23.19 17.96 -16.72
CA LYS A 418 23.60 18.92 -17.76
C LYS A 418 22.55 19.14 -18.86
N TRP A 419 21.45 18.38 -18.83
CA TRP A 419 20.37 18.52 -19.80
C TRP A 419 19.74 19.91 -19.74
N LYS A 420 19.44 20.48 -20.91
CA LYS A 420 18.83 21.81 -21.05
C LYS A 420 17.32 21.67 -21.26
N VAL A 421 16.57 21.57 -20.18
CA VAL A 421 15.13 21.29 -20.19
C VAL A 421 14.22 22.53 -20.30
N SER A 422 14.78 23.72 -20.54
CA SER A 422 14.04 25.00 -20.50
C SER A 422 12.94 25.16 -21.56
N ASN A 423 12.87 24.28 -22.57
CA ASN A 423 11.81 24.27 -23.58
C ASN A 423 10.77 23.16 -23.35
N VAL A 424 10.93 22.35 -22.30
CA VAL A 424 10.03 21.24 -21.98
C VAL A 424 8.74 21.78 -21.34
N THR A 425 7.61 21.35 -21.88
CA THR A 425 6.26 21.65 -21.36
C THR A 425 5.63 20.47 -20.64
N ASN A 426 6.02 19.23 -20.98
CA ASN A 426 5.47 18.01 -20.40
C ASN A 426 6.58 17.12 -19.80
N MET A 427 6.45 16.77 -18.51
CA MET A 427 7.31 15.83 -17.79
C MET A 427 6.51 14.72 -17.08
N SER A 428 5.26 14.48 -17.49
CA SER A 428 4.38 13.51 -16.83
C SER A 428 4.97 12.10 -16.79
N GLY A 429 4.95 11.46 -15.63
CA GLY A 429 5.51 10.12 -15.40
C GLY A 429 6.99 9.93 -15.72
N MET A 430 7.79 11.00 -15.91
CA MET A 430 9.18 10.90 -16.42
C MET A 430 10.06 9.93 -15.62
N PHE A 431 9.88 9.86 -14.29
CA PHE A 431 10.57 8.95 -13.37
C PHE A 431 9.59 8.10 -12.54
N GLU A 432 8.37 7.88 -13.05
CA GLU A 432 7.39 7.00 -12.41
C GLU A 432 7.96 5.58 -12.26
N ARG A 433 7.90 5.00 -11.05
CA ARG A 433 8.47 3.67 -10.71
C ARG A 433 9.99 3.54 -10.98
N SER A 434 10.68 4.64 -11.26
CA SER A 434 12.09 4.65 -11.64
C SER A 434 13.02 4.46 -10.43
N SER A 435 14.18 3.86 -10.69
CA SER A 435 15.30 3.80 -9.73
C SER A 435 16.13 5.09 -9.69
N PHE A 436 15.83 6.07 -10.54
CA PHE A 436 16.60 7.31 -10.66
C PHE A 436 16.62 8.14 -9.36
N ASN A 437 17.83 8.53 -8.92
CA ASN A 437 18.05 9.42 -7.78
C ASN A 437 19.18 10.45 -8.05
N GLY A 438 19.31 10.89 -9.30
CA GLY A 438 20.37 11.80 -9.75
C GLY A 438 20.11 13.28 -9.42
N VAL A 439 21.11 14.15 -9.66
CA VAL A 439 21.03 15.57 -9.31
C VAL A 439 20.38 16.40 -10.43
N ILE A 440 19.13 16.82 -10.21
CA ILE A 440 18.33 17.64 -11.14
C ILE A 440 17.99 19.06 -10.61
N SER A 441 18.62 19.47 -9.50
CA SER A 441 18.37 20.75 -8.80
C SER A 441 18.68 22.02 -9.62
N LYS A 442 19.34 21.88 -10.78
CA LYS A 442 19.73 22.96 -11.69
C LYS A 442 18.87 23.04 -12.95
N TRP A 443 17.90 22.14 -13.11
CA TRP A 443 16.98 22.17 -14.25
C TRP A 443 16.10 23.42 -14.19
N ASP A 444 15.95 24.09 -15.33
CA ASP A 444 14.99 25.18 -15.50
C ASP A 444 13.67 24.60 -15.99
N VAL A 445 12.78 24.32 -15.03
CA VAL A 445 11.45 23.75 -15.28
C VAL A 445 10.36 24.82 -15.44
N SER A 446 10.74 26.10 -15.61
CA SER A 446 9.78 27.22 -15.57
C SER A 446 8.73 27.22 -16.70
N ASN A 447 8.95 26.46 -17.78
CA ASN A 447 7.98 26.30 -18.88
C ASN A 447 7.16 25.00 -18.79
N VAL A 448 7.38 24.15 -17.78
CA VAL A 448 6.64 22.90 -17.61
C VAL A 448 5.22 23.20 -17.12
N THR A 449 4.24 22.63 -17.81
CA THR A 449 2.82 22.72 -17.48
C THR A 449 2.26 21.43 -16.89
N ASN A 450 2.87 20.27 -17.17
CA ASN A 450 2.43 18.97 -16.64
C ASN A 450 3.59 18.21 -15.95
N MET A 451 3.38 17.86 -14.68
CA MET A 451 4.25 17.03 -13.82
C MET A 451 3.49 15.86 -13.16
N SER A 452 2.29 15.51 -13.65
CA SER A 452 1.50 14.38 -13.13
C SER A 452 2.32 13.09 -13.05
N SER A 453 2.20 12.35 -11.96
CA SER A 453 2.95 11.12 -11.65
C SER A 453 4.48 11.19 -11.80
N MET A 454 5.11 12.38 -11.96
CA MET A 454 6.53 12.49 -12.37
C MET A 454 7.50 11.67 -11.48
N PHE A 455 7.24 11.59 -10.18
CA PHE A 455 7.98 10.78 -9.21
C PHE A 455 7.08 9.75 -8.48
N SER A 456 5.92 9.40 -9.05
CA SER A 456 5.03 8.36 -8.51
C SER A 456 5.81 7.06 -8.33
N ARG A 457 5.74 6.43 -7.15
CA ARG A 457 6.47 5.19 -6.80
C ARG A 457 8.00 5.26 -6.99
N SER A 458 8.58 6.46 -7.03
CA SER A 458 10.00 6.67 -7.30
C SER A 458 10.89 6.60 -6.04
N GLN A 459 12.14 6.18 -6.25
CA GLN A 459 13.22 6.25 -5.25
C GLN A 459 13.90 7.64 -5.19
N PHE A 460 13.44 8.61 -5.98
CA PHE A 460 13.98 9.96 -6.01
C PHE A 460 13.79 10.71 -4.68
N ASN A 461 14.88 11.23 -4.11
CA ASN A 461 14.86 12.12 -2.96
C ASN A 461 15.87 13.28 -3.06
N GLY A 462 16.11 13.78 -4.29
CA GLY A 462 17.03 14.89 -4.57
C GLY A 462 16.42 16.28 -4.30
N ASP A 463 17.26 17.30 -4.08
CA ASP A 463 16.81 18.68 -3.85
C ASP A 463 16.15 19.29 -5.11
N ILE A 464 14.85 19.60 -5.00
CA ILE A 464 14.04 20.33 -5.99
C ILE A 464 13.40 21.61 -5.39
N SER A 465 13.86 22.04 -4.21
CA SER A 465 13.32 23.18 -3.45
C SER A 465 13.44 24.56 -4.14
N ARG A 466 14.13 24.60 -5.28
CA ARG A 466 14.41 25.81 -6.09
C ARG A 466 13.74 25.82 -7.46
N TRP A 467 13.02 24.74 -7.81
CA TRP A 467 12.26 24.70 -9.06
C TRP A 467 11.17 25.78 -9.08
N ASN A 468 11.05 26.46 -10.21
CA ASN A 468 9.92 27.36 -10.45
C ASN A 468 8.78 26.56 -11.09
N VAL A 469 7.77 26.24 -10.30
CA VAL A 469 6.60 25.46 -10.72
C VAL A 469 5.36 26.32 -11.02
N SER A 470 5.51 27.66 -11.11
CA SER A 470 4.38 28.60 -11.21
C SER A 470 3.49 28.43 -12.46
N ASN A 471 3.98 27.73 -13.49
CA ASN A 471 3.26 27.46 -14.73
C ASN A 471 2.67 26.03 -14.79
N VAL A 472 2.88 25.21 -13.75
CA VAL A 472 2.36 23.84 -13.71
C VAL A 472 0.86 23.86 -13.41
N THR A 473 0.08 23.27 -14.31
CA THR A 473 -1.39 23.14 -14.22
C THR A 473 -1.85 21.74 -13.85
N ASP A 474 -0.93 20.77 -13.83
CA ASP A 474 -1.21 19.36 -13.50
C ASP A 474 -0.03 18.76 -12.70
N MET A 475 -0.29 18.42 -11.44
CA MET A 475 0.61 17.72 -10.50
C MET A 475 -0.03 16.44 -9.96
N ASN A 476 -1.09 15.90 -10.59
CA ASN A 476 -1.84 14.77 -10.07
C ASN A 476 -0.92 13.59 -9.72
N GLY A 477 -0.90 13.20 -8.44
CA GLY A 477 -0.10 12.09 -7.92
C GLY A 477 1.42 12.23 -8.12
N MET A 478 1.97 13.44 -8.30
CA MET A 478 3.39 13.67 -8.58
C MET A 478 4.34 12.92 -7.62
N PHE A 479 3.96 12.79 -6.35
CA PHE A 479 4.70 12.11 -5.28
C PHE A 479 3.89 10.97 -4.63
N SER A 480 2.89 10.42 -5.33
CA SER A 480 2.12 9.25 -4.86
C SER A 480 3.04 8.05 -4.63
N ASP A 481 2.89 7.36 -3.50
CA ASP A 481 3.71 6.20 -3.09
C ASP A 481 5.24 6.42 -3.16
N SER A 482 5.70 7.68 -3.22
CA SER A 482 7.11 8.02 -3.40
C SER A 482 7.86 8.11 -2.07
N SER A 483 9.16 7.83 -2.11
CA SER A 483 10.06 8.03 -0.96
C SER A 483 10.37 9.51 -0.66
N PHE A 484 9.91 10.44 -1.50
CA PHE A 484 10.27 11.86 -1.43
C PHE A 484 9.78 12.52 -0.14
N ASN A 485 10.71 13.17 0.57
CA ASN A 485 10.46 13.90 1.82
C ASN A 485 11.10 15.30 1.86
N GLY A 486 11.51 15.83 0.70
CA GLY A 486 12.15 17.14 0.60
C GLY A 486 11.22 18.32 0.92
N ASP A 487 11.79 19.38 1.47
CA ASP A 487 11.09 20.64 1.73
C ASP A 487 10.90 21.45 0.44
N ILE A 488 9.64 21.61 0.04
CA ILE A 488 9.24 22.38 -1.15
C ILE A 488 8.40 23.62 -0.77
N ILE A 489 8.48 24.11 0.47
CA ILE A 489 7.70 25.26 0.96
C ILE A 489 7.88 26.57 0.15
N ARG A 490 8.95 26.64 -0.66
CA ARG A 490 9.23 27.76 -1.58
C ARG A 490 8.43 27.71 -2.88
N TRP A 491 7.87 26.55 -3.25
CA TRP A 491 7.07 26.44 -4.47
C TRP A 491 5.88 27.38 -4.41
N ASP A 492 5.52 27.91 -5.57
CA ASP A 492 4.36 28.78 -5.76
C ASP A 492 3.31 27.99 -6.55
N VAL A 493 2.27 27.55 -5.84
CA VAL A 493 1.19 26.71 -6.34
C VAL A 493 -0.13 27.28 -5.83
N SER A 494 -1.19 27.18 -6.63
CA SER A 494 -2.53 27.54 -6.18
C SER A 494 -3.10 26.49 -5.23
N GLU A 495 -4.18 26.85 -4.53
CA GLU A 495 -5.00 25.92 -3.73
C GLU A 495 -5.39 24.67 -4.54
N GLU A 496 -5.91 24.88 -5.75
CA GLU A 496 -6.39 23.85 -6.68
C GLU A 496 -5.29 22.87 -7.07
N ILE A 497 -4.11 23.38 -7.48
CA ILE A 497 -2.95 22.54 -7.80
C ILE A 497 -2.42 21.82 -6.56
N SER A 498 -2.46 22.47 -5.38
CA SER A 498 -2.00 21.84 -4.14
C SER A 498 -2.82 20.60 -3.76
N ASN A 499 -4.11 20.55 -4.11
CA ASN A 499 -5.00 19.43 -3.79
C ASN A 499 -4.73 18.16 -4.61
N GLN A 500 -3.95 18.25 -5.69
CA GLN A 500 -3.66 17.14 -6.61
C GLN A 500 -2.60 16.16 -6.08
N ASP A 501 -1.85 16.51 -5.02
CA ASP A 501 -0.87 15.64 -4.36
C ASP A 501 -0.73 16.00 -2.87
N SER A 502 -0.82 15.00 -1.98
CA SER A 502 -0.80 15.23 -0.53
C SER A 502 0.52 15.77 0.04
N LEU A 503 1.67 15.57 -0.63
CA LEU A 503 2.92 16.26 -0.22
C LEU A 503 2.88 17.74 -0.59
N VAL A 504 2.39 18.06 -1.79
CA VAL A 504 2.22 19.44 -2.23
C VAL A 504 1.19 20.15 -1.34
N ARG A 505 0.07 19.50 -1.01
CA ARG A 505 -0.93 20.01 -0.05
C ARG A 505 -0.34 20.24 1.34
N CYS A 506 0.43 19.28 1.88
CA CYS A 506 1.12 19.43 3.17
C CYS A 506 2.04 20.67 3.18
N ASN A 507 2.83 20.88 2.12
CA ASN A 507 3.74 22.02 2.03
C ASN A 507 2.99 23.35 1.86
N TYR A 508 1.92 23.38 1.06
CA TYR A 508 1.03 24.54 0.92
C TYR A 508 0.40 24.94 2.27
N LEU A 509 -0.18 23.98 3.00
CA LEU A 509 -0.77 24.22 4.32
C LEU A 509 0.28 24.62 5.36
N LYS A 510 1.49 24.04 5.33
CA LYS A 510 2.63 24.46 6.18
C LYS A 510 3.04 25.91 5.88
N LYS A 511 3.09 26.32 4.60
CA LYS A 511 3.37 27.70 4.16
C LYS A 511 2.29 28.67 4.68
N GLN A 512 1.01 28.32 4.57
CA GLN A 512 -0.08 29.12 5.14
C GLN A 512 0.00 29.21 6.68
N PHE A 513 0.23 28.09 7.37
CA PHE A 513 0.32 28.02 8.82
C PHE A 513 1.44 28.90 9.42
N LEU A 514 2.59 28.95 8.74
CA LEU A 514 3.73 29.80 9.14
C LEU A 514 3.54 31.29 8.81
N THR A 515 2.65 31.64 7.87
CA THR A 515 2.45 33.03 7.41
C THR A 515 1.17 33.67 7.96
N THR A 516 0.22 32.88 8.45
CA THR A 516 -1.04 33.38 8.99
C THR A 516 -0.90 33.91 10.42
N THR A 517 -1.45 35.10 10.64
CA THR A 517 -1.66 35.68 11.99
C THR A 517 -3.14 35.68 12.37
N ALA A 518 -3.98 34.91 11.67
CA ALA A 518 -5.43 34.97 11.75
C ALA A 518 -6.03 33.94 12.75
N PRO A 519 -7.28 34.14 13.21
CA PRO A 519 -7.99 33.18 14.08
C PRO A 519 -8.07 31.75 13.48
N ASN A 520 -8.04 31.64 12.16
CA ASN A 520 -8.19 30.38 11.43
C ASN A 520 -6.95 29.46 11.50
N LYS A 521 -5.90 29.82 12.28
CA LYS A 521 -4.67 29.01 12.43
C LYS A 521 -4.98 27.58 12.94
N LYS A 522 -6.03 27.40 13.75
CA LYS A 522 -6.54 26.07 14.16
C LYS A 522 -7.01 25.21 12.98
N GLU A 523 -7.77 25.79 12.04
CA GLU A 523 -8.34 25.04 10.92
C GLU A 523 -7.27 24.65 9.90
N ILE A 524 -6.31 25.55 9.64
CA ILE A 524 -5.14 25.24 8.81
C ILE A 524 -4.31 24.11 9.47
N LEU A 525 -4.15 24.13 10.79
CA LEU A 525 -3.49 23.05 11.53
C LEU A 525 -4.27 21.73 11.43
N ARG A 526 -5.59 21.74 11.60
CA ARG A 526 -6.45 20.55 11.47
C ARG A 526 -6.32 19.92 10.08
N ASN A 527 -6.35 20.72 9.02
CA ASN A 527 -6.21 20.21 7.66
C ASN A 527 -4.78 19.75 7.34
N LEU A 528 -3.74 20.39 7.90
CA LEU A 528 -2.37 19.89 7.82
C LEU A 528 -2.23 18.52 8.50
N ILE A 529 -2.88 18.33 9.65
CA ILE A 529 -2.91 17.04 10.37
C ILE A 529 -3.62 15.96 9.55
N LYS A 530 -4.79 16.26 8.96
CA LYS A 530 -5.50 15.32 8.05
C LYS A 530 -4.60 14.84 6.91
N GLU A 531 -3.93 15.76 6.21
CA GLU A 531 -3.04 15.40 5.09
C GLU A 531 -1.78 14.65 5.54
N ARG A 532 -1.24 14.94 6.74
CA ARG A 532 -0.15 14.15 7.32
C ARG A 532 -0.59 12.73 7.67
N ILE A 533 -1.79 12.54 8.19
CA ILE A 533 -2.37 11.22 8.47
C ILE A 533 -2.61 10.47 7.15
N LYS A 534 -3.16 11.13 6.12
CA LYS A 534 -3.36 10.56 4.78
C LYS A 534 -2.05 10.11 4.12
N ARG A 535 -0.96 10.89 4.27
CA ARG A 535 0.35 10.58 3.65
C ARG A 535 1.19 9.56 4.42
N PHE A 536 1.16 9.59 5.75
CA PHE A 536 2.10 8.84 6.61
C PHE A 536 1.40 7.82 7.55
N GLY A 537 0.10 7.63 7.38
CA GLY A 537 -0.74 6.77 8.20
C GLY A 537 -1.05 7.35 9.59
N HIS A 538 -1.95 6.71 10.31
CA HIS A 538 -2.44 7.16 11.63
C HIS A 538 -1.38 7.24 12.74
N LYS A 539 -0.18 6.66 12.54
CA LYS A 539 0.94 6.67 13.51
C LYS A 539 2.01 7.72 13.19
N CYS A 540 1.73 8.67 12.30
CA CYS A 540 2.69 9.67 11.86
C CYS A 540 3.19 10.56 13.02
N ASN A 541 4.47 10.95 12.98
CA ASN A 541 5.04 11.90 13.94
C ASN A 541 4.69 13.33 13.49
N LEU A 542 4.15 14.14 14.41
CA LEU A 542 3.72 15.52 14.18
C LEU A 542 4.49 16.55 15.04
N ASN A 543 5.55 16.14 15.74
CA ASN A 543 6.41 17.04 16.51
C ASN A 543 7.22 18.02 15.62
N ASP A 544 7.23 17.85 14.29
CA ASP A 544 7.79 18.84 13.35
C ASP A 544 6.89 20.08 13.13
N ILE A 545 5.70 20.10 13.75
CA ILE A 545 4.75 21.20 13.69
C ILE A 545 4.83 22.00 15.00
N ASP A 546 5.23 23.26 14.89
CA ASP A 546 5.25 24.20 16.02
C ASP A 546 3.82 24.66 16.36
N VAL A 547 3.35 24.30 17.55
CA VAL A 547 2.03 24.64 18.07
C VAL A 547 2.07 25.65 19.24
N SER A 548 3.23 26.25 19.56
CA SER A 548 3.40 27.06 20.78
C SER A 548 2.48 28.29 20.85
N ASP A 549 2.08 28.84 19.70
CA ASP A 549 1.17 29.98 19.59
C ASP A 549 -0.33 29.61 19.63
N ILE A 550 -0.67 28.32 19.69
CA ILE A 550 -2.07 27.86 19.60
C ILE A 550 -2.74 27.95 20.97
N THR A 551 -3.87 28.68 21.03
CA THR A 551 -4.70 28.80 22.24
C THR A 551 -5.92 27.88 22.24
N ASP A 552 -6.34 27.42 21.07
CA ASP A 552 -7.54 26.59 20.88
C ASP A 552 -7.16 25.34 20.07
N MET A 553 -7.24 24.18 20.73
CA MET A 553 -7.03 22.85 20.14
C MET A 553 -8.34 22.03 20.12
N SER A 554 -9.49 22.68 20.26
CA SER A 554 -10.78 21.99 20.27
C SER A 554 -11.01 21.22 18.97
N GLY A 555 -11.43 19.96 19.10
CA GLY A 555 -11.69 19.03 18.01
C GLY A 555 -10.47 18.63 17.15
N LEU A 556 -9.23 18.97 17.50
CA LEU A 556 -8.09 18.88 16.57
C LEU A 556 -7.85 17.48 15.96
N PHE A 557 -8.07 16.41 16.73
CA PHE A 557 -7.99 15.01 16.29
C PHE A 557 -9.33 14.27 16.33
N GLU A 558 -10.44 15.01 16.43
CA GLU A 558 -11.78 14.45 16.50
C GLU A 558 -12.07 13.55 15.29
N ILE A 559 -12.35 12.27 15.58
CA ILE A 559 -12.66 11.17 14.65
C ILE A 559 -11.50 10.83 13.67
N LEU A 560 -10.31 11.43 13.79
CA LEU A 560 -9.20 11.24 12.83
C LEU A 560 -8.43 9.91 12.93
N GLY A 561 -8.82 9.01 13.85
CA GLY A 561 -8.15 7.70 14.06
C GLY A 561 -6.67 7.79 14.48
N PHE A 562 -6.18 8.99 14.81
CA PHE A 562 -4.77 9.29 15.05
C PHE A 562 -4.23 8.62 16.31
N ASN A 563 -3.03 8.04 16.23
CA ASN A 563 -2.28 7.46 17.34
C ASN A 563 -0.76 7.58 17.11
N GLY A 564 -0.33 8.75 16.64
CA GLY A 564 1.08 9.09 16.40
C GLY A 564 1.72 9.90 17.54
N ASP A 565 2.93 10.39 17.32
CA ASP A 565 3.70 11.14 18.31
C ASP A 565 3.44 12.66 18.22
N ILE A 566 3.02 13.21 19.36
CA ILE A 566 2.79 14.64 19.65
C ILE A 566 3.37 15.03 21.02
N SER A 567 4.28 14.22 21.56
CA SER A 567 4.77 14.32 22.94
C SER A 567 5.69 15.52 23.19
N GLU A 568 6.18 16.18 22.14
CA GLU A 568 7.07 17.35 22.21
C GLU A 568 6.34 18.69 22.00
N TRP A 569 5.03 18.66 21.74
CA TRP A 569 4.21 19.86 21.56
C TRP A 569 4.16 20.77 22.80
N ASP A 570 4.49 22.05 22.61
CA ASP A 570 4.28 23.09 23.63
C ASP A 570 2.82 23.56 23.64
N VAL A 571 2.02 22.93 24.49
CA VAL A 571 0.61 23.30 24.71
C VAL A 571 0.42 24.37 25.80
N SER A 572 1.49 25.02 26.28
CA SER A 572 1.43 25.92 27.45
C SER A 572 0.62 27.20 27.26
N ASN A 573 0.16 27.50 26.04
CA ASN A 573 -0.76 28.60 25.72
C ASN A 573 -2.21 28.15 25.47
N VAL A 574 -2.49 26.85 25.45
CA VAL A 574 -3.82 26.30 25.17
C VAL A 574 -4.78 26.56 26.32
N THR A 575 -5.96 27.10 25.99
CA THR A 575 -7.08 27.33 26.91
C THR A 575 -8.25 26.37 26.67
N ASP A 576 -8.41 25.86 25.44
CA ASP A 576 -9.48 24.93 25.07
C ASP A 576 -8.92 23.64 24.43
N MET A 577 -9.26 22.50 25.03
CA MET A 577 -8.97 21.14 24.53
C MET A 577 -10.25 20.30 24.37
N SER A 578 -11.42 20.93 24.32
CA SER A 578 -12.69 20.21 24.20
C SER A 578 -12.77 19.39 22.92
N ARG A 579 -13.29 18.17 23.02
CA ARG A 579 -13.38 17.20 21.92
C ARG A 579 -12.03 16.87 21.23
N MET A 580 -10.87 17.27 21.77
CA MET A 580 -9.58 17.20 21.06
C MET A 580 -9.27 15.80 20.53
N PHE A 581 -9.61 14.74 21.26
CA PHE A 581 -9.51 13.34 20.84
C PHE A 581 -10.87 12.60 20.83
N TYR A 582 -12.00 13.32 20.71
CA TYR A 582 -13.33 12.71 20.63
C TYR A 582 -13.39 11.67 19.50
N GLY A 583 -13.77 10.44 19.82
CA GLY A 583 -13.83 9.34 18.87
C GLY A 583 -12.50 8.91 18.25
N SER A 584 -11.37 9.41 18.74
CA SER A 584 -10.05 9.05 18.24
C SER A 584 -9.57 7.72 18.83
N GLN A 585 -8.52 7.15 18.23
CA GLN A 585 -7.84 5.94 18.71
C GLN A 585 -6.51 6.27 19.41
N PHE A 586 -6.40 7.50 19.91
CA PHE A 586 -5.18 8.05 20.48
C PHE A 586 -4.86 7.45 21.86
N ASN A 587 -3.65 6.93 22.02
CA ASN A 587 -3.11 6.48 23.31
C ASN A 587 -1.61 6.82 23.46
N GLY A 588 -1.19 7.97 22.92
CA GLY A 588 0.20 8.45 22.98
C GLY A 588 0.58 9.11 24.32
N ASP A 589 1.88 9.26 24.57
CA ASP A 589 2.39 9.92 25.79
C ASP A 589 2.22 11.45 25.72
N ILE A 590 1.29 11.97 26.52
CA ILE A 590 1.05 13.40 26.75
C ILE A 590 1.31 13.82 28.20
N SER A 591 2.03 12.99 28.97
CA SER A 591 2.28 13.19 30.42
C SER A 591 3.13 14.42 30.75
N LYS A 592 3.85 14.97 29.76
CA LYS A 592 4.73 16.13 29.88
C LYS A 592 4.04 17.47 29.56
N TRP A 593 2.84 17.44 29.00
CA TRP A 593 2.12 18.62 28.54
C TRP A 593 1.78 19.59 29.69
N ASN A 594 2.03 20.88 29.47
CA ASN A 594 1.70 21.94 30.42
C ASN A 594 0.26 22.44 30.17
N VAL A 595 -0.72 21.77 30.76
CA VAL A 595 -2.15 22.12 30.63
C VAL A 595 -2.62 23.21 31.60
N SER A 596 -1.73 23.91 32.31
CA SER A 596 -2.07 24.85 33.39
C SER A 596 -2.96 26.03 32.99
N LYS A 597 -3.10 26.35 31.70
CA LYS A 597 -4.03 27.39 31.19
C LYS A 597 -5.36 26.85 30.67
N VAL A 598 -5.53 25.53 30.58
CA VAL A 598 -6.74 24.92 30.01
C VAL A 598 -7.92 25.16 30.96
N THR A 599 -9.00 25.71 30.41
CA THR A 599 -10.28 25.93 31.11
C THR A 599 -11.33 24.92 30.70
N ASN A 600 -11.24 24.36 29.49
CA ASN A 600 -12.24 23.45 28.91
C ASN A 600 -11.59 22.13 28.46
N MET A 601 -12.00 21.01 29.07
CA MET A 601 -11.61 19.64 28.72
C MET A 601 -12.83 18.76 28.38
N SER A 602 -13.99 19.37 28.11
CA SER A 602 -15.21 18.59 27.86
C SER A 602 -15.05 17.67 26.64
N HIS A 603 -15.57 16.45 26.74
CA HIS A 603 -15.49 15.42 25.69
C HIS A 603 -14.05 15.06 25.23
N MET A 604 -12.98 15.47 25.92
CA MET A 604 -11.60 15.42 25.39
C MET A 604 -11.16 14.01 24.97
N PHE A 605 -11.51 12.97 25.73
CA PHE A 605 -11.23 11.55 25.46
C PHE A 605 -12.52 10.71 25.36
N GLU A 606 -13.65 11.32 24.97
CA GLU A 606 -14.90 10.58 24.81
C GLU A 606 -14.82 9.59 23.62
N GLY A 607 -15.40 8.40 23.76
CA GLY A 607 -15.61 7.45 22.66
C GLY A 607 -16.74 7.89 21.72
N ALA A 608 -16.71 7.53 20.44
CA ALA A 608 -17.73 7.99 19.48
C ALA A 608 -18.68 6.89 19.02
N TYR A 609 -19.89 7.28 18.62
CA TYR A 609 -20.73 6.44 17.77
C TYR A 609 -20.22 6.46 16.33
N ARG A 610 -19.85 5.31 15.78
CA ARG A 610 -19.58 5.14 14.35
C ARG A 610 -20.77 4.46 13.68
N TYR A 611 -21.25 5.01 12.57
CA TYR A 611 -22.09 4.25 11.65
C TYR A 611 -21.24 3.15 10.99
N ILE A 612 -21.86 1.99 10.81
CA ILE A 612 -21.34 0.91 9.97
C ILE A 612 -22.54 0.51 9.10
N GLY A 613 -22.45 0.68 7.78
CA GLY A 613 -23.49 0.19 6.87
C GLY A 613 -23.57 -1.34 6.88
N ASP A 614 -24.70 -1.97 6.56
CA ASP A 614 -25.98 -1.40 6.14
C ASP A 614 -26.87 -0.89 7.29
N TYR A 615 -27.85 -0.08 6.90
CA TYR A 615 -28.95 0.54 7.67
C TYR A 615 -29.16 0.08 9.14
N GLU A 616 -29.29 1.09 10.01
CA GLU A 616 -29.69 1.05 11.44
C GLU A 616 -28.63 0.77 12.53
N HIS A 617 -27.35 0.51 12.21
CA HIS A 617 -26.36 0.09 13.22
C HIS A 617 -25.28 1.13 13.55
N LYS A 618 -25.55 1.96 14.57
CA LYS A 618 -24.53 2.76 15.28
C LYS A 618 -23.78 1.87 16.27
N ARG A 619 -22.46 1.72 16.12
CA ARG A 619 -21.58 1.04 17.09
C ARG A 619 -20.85 2.08 17.95
N ILE A 620 -20.82 1.89 19.28
CA ILE A 620 -19.90 2.62 20.16
C ILE A 620 -18.47 2.13 19.87
N VAL A 621 -17.59 3.08 19.58
CA VAL A 621 -16.14 2.89 19.48
C VAL A 621 -15.55 3.56 20.71
N ASP A 622 -15.10 2.74 21.66
CA ASP A 622 -14.48 3.24 22.88
C ASP A 622 -13.16 3.96 22.55
N ASN A 623 -12.85 4.99 23.34
CA ASN A 623 -11.54 5.65 23.27
C ASN A 623 -10.52 4.84 24.11
N PRO A 624 -9.42 4.33 23.52
CA PRO A 624 -8.47 3.46 24.21
C PRO A 624 -7.49 4.21 25.14
N PHE A 625 -7.68 5.52 25.34
CA PHE A 625 -6.75 6.35 26.09
C PHE A 625 -6.62 5.90 27.55
N THR A 626 -5.41 5.47 27.91
CA THR A 626 -5.00 4.99 29.24
C THR A 626 -3.74 5.71 29.74
N GLY A 627 -3.38 6.83 29.10
CA GLY A 627 -2.16 7.59 29.35
C GLY A 627 -2.07 8.21 30.76
N ASN A 628 -0.85 8.32 31.28
CA ASN A 628 -0.61 8.87 32.62
C ASN A 628 -0.64 10.40 32.63
N ILE A 629 -1.78 10.95 33.06
CA ILE A 629 -2.04 12.40 33.19
C ILE A 629 -2.06 12.90 34.65
N SER A 630 -1.55 12.10 35.59
CA SER A 630 -1.53 12.39 37.04
C SER A 630 -0.82 13.69 37.43
N ARG A 631 0.07 14.19 36.56
CA ARG A 631 0.92 15.39 36.78
C ARG A 631 0.35 16.68 36.21
N TRP A 632 -0.78 16.60 35.50
CA TRP A 632 -1.42 17.77 34.90
C TRP A 632 -1.95 18.73 35.96
N ASP A 633 -1.62 20.02 35.81
CA ASP A 633 -2.21 21.09 36.59
C ASP A 633 -3.57 21.48 35.99
N VAL A 634 -4.64 20.86 36.48
CA VAL A 634 -6.01 21.14 36.06
C VAL A 634 -6.68 22.25 36.89
N SER A 635 -5.93 23.02 37.68
CA SER A 635 -6.49 24.01 38.63
C SER A 635 -7.21 25.22 38.00
N ASN A 636 -7.19 25.33 36.67
CA ASN A 636 -7.95 26.32 35.90
C ASN A 636 -9.12 25.72 35.11
N VAL A 637 -9.29 24.40 35.09
CA VAL A 637 -10.38 23.73 34.37
C VAL A 637 -11.72 24.01 35.06
N THR A 638 -12.71 24.45 34.28
CA THR A 638 -14.09 24.70 34.70
C THR A 638 -15.05 23.64 34.18
N ASP A 639 -14.74 23.01 33.04
CA ASP A 639 -15.58 21.98 32.42
C ASP A 639 -14.79 20.68 32.16
N MET A 640 -15.26 19.59 32.77
CA MET A 640 -14.78 18.21 32.58
C MET A 640 -15.92 17.26 32.13
N SER A 641 -17.05 17.81 31.68
CA SER A 641 -18.19 17.00 31.24
C SER A 641 -17.82 16.08 30.10
N TYR A 642 -18.37 14.86 30.11
CA TYR A 642 -18.11 13.81 29.12
C TYR A 642 -16.62 13.39 28.96
N MET A 643 -15.66 13.94 29.73
CA MET A 643 -14.21 13.88 29.43
C MET A 643 -13.67 12.47 29.17
N PHE A 644 -14.14 11.46 29.92
CA PHE A 644 -13.74 10.05 29.79
C PHE A 644 -14.92 9.12 29.47
N ARG A 645 -16.04 9.67 28.99
CA ARG A 645 -17.23 8.88 28.66
C ARG A 645 -16.94 7.88 27.55
N TRP A 646 -17.36 6.62 27.75
CA TRP A 646 -17.08 5.52 26.82
C TRP A 646 -15.59 5.44 26.43
N SER A 647 -14.71 5.59 27.43
CA SER A 647 -13.28 5.36 27.29
C SER A 647 -12.82 4.20 28.17
N GLU A 648 -11.62 3.69 27.88
CA GLU A 648 -10.96 2.67 28.68
C GLU A 648 -10.14 3.25 29.86
N PHE A 649 -10.29 4.55 30.14
CA PHE A 649 -9.43 5.27 31.08
C PHE A 649 -9.44 4.70 32.50
N ASN A 650 -8.25 4.47 33.04
CA ASN A 650 -8.03 3.87 34.36
C ASN A 650 -6.90 4.56 35.17
N GLY A 651 -6.44 5.73 34.72
CA GLY A 651 -5.30 6.44 35.30
C GLY A 651 -5.60 7.09 36.66
N ASP A 652 -4.57 7.25 37.49
CA ASP A 652 -4.69 7.94 38.78
C ASP A 652 -4.72 9.47 38.61
N ILE A 653 -5.86 10.07 38.96
CA ILE A 653 -6.11 11.52 38.97
C ILE A 653 -6.48 12.02 40.38
N SER A 654 -6.21 11.24 41.43
CA SER A 654 -6.52 11.59 42.83
C SER A 654 -5.86 12.89 43.31
N ASN A 655 -4.75 13.29 42.67
CA ASN A 655 -3.98 14.50 42.99
C ASN A 655 -4.46 15.76 42.26
N TRP A 656 -5.44 15.66 41.36
CA TRP A 656 -5.96 16.81 40.61
C TRP A 656 -6.68 17.83 41.50
N ASN A 657 -6.39 19.11 41.29
CA ASN A 657 -7.10 20.21 41.92
C ASN A 657 -8.32 20.62 41.08
N VAL A 658 -9.46 20.00 41.37
CA VAL A 658 -10.73 20.25 40.65
C VAL A 658 -11.56 21.41 41.24
N SER A 659 -10.99 22.24 42.12
CA SER A 659 -11.75 23.26 42.89
C SER A 659 -12.42 24.37 42.07
N LYS A 660 -12.15 24.47 40.76
CA LYS A 660 -12.84 25.38 39.83
C LYS A 660 -13.83 24.70 38.88
N VAL A 661 -13.90 23.36 38.88
CA VAL A 661 -14.80 22.62 38.00
C VAL A 661 -16.24 22.88 38.43
N THR A 662 -17.06 23.37 37.49
CA THR A 662 -18.50 23.58 37.67
C THR A 662 -19.31 22.44 37.06
N ASN A 663 -18.78 21.79 36.02
CA ASN A 663 -19.46 20.73 35.29
C ASN A 663 -18.65 19.42 35.27
N MET A 664 -19.23 18.35 35.81
CA MET A 664 -18.70 16.98 35.80
C MET A 664 -19.69 15.98 35.20
N SER A 665 -20.74 16.44 34.50
CA SER A 665 -21.77 15.55 33.97
C SER A 665 -21.21 14.54 32.98
N HIS A 666 -21.70 13.30 33.07
CA HIS A 666 -21.27 12.16 32.27
C HIS A 666 -19.74 11.86 32.27
N MET A 667 -18.93 12.47 33.15
CA MET A 667 -17.46 12.45 33.08
C MET A 667 -16.87 11.02 33.00
N PHE A 668 -17.43 10.08 33.78
CA PHE A 668 -17.07 8.66 33.77
C PHE A 668 -18.23 7.75 33.33
N GLU A 669 -19.18 8.27 32.54
CA GLU A 669 -20.26 7.44 32.00
C GLU A 669 -19.68 6.27 31.21
N SER A 670 -20.20 5.08 31.52
CA SER A 670 -20.04 3.86 30.75
C SER A 670 -21.37 3.52 30.08
N TYR A 671 -21.38 2.55 29.17
CA TYR A 671 -22.63 1.99 28.64
C TYR A 671 -22.88 0.59 29.18
N LYS A 672 -24.15 0.16 29.16
CA LYS A 672 -24.52 -1.24 29.41
C LYS A 672 -23.97 -2.11 28.29
N ASN A 673 -23.02 -2.99 28.62
CA ASN A 673 -22.48 -4.08 27.79
C ASN A 673 -23.52 -4.59 26.76
N ILE A 674 -23.39 -4.16 25.49
CA ILE A 674 -24.34 -4.43 24.40
C ILE A 674 -24.14 -5.87 23.90
N ARG A 675 -24.42 -6.85 24.76
CA ARG A 675 -24.38 -8.28 24.39
C ARG A 675 -25.60 -8.75 23.61
N ASN A 676 -26.67 -7.95 23.55
CA ASN A 676 -27.99 -8.36 23.09
C ASN A 676 -28.62 -7.45 22.01
N PHE A 677 -27.82 -6.71 21.24
CA PHE A 677 -28.20 -6.40 19.86
C PHE A 677 -27.11 -6.96 18.94
N TRP A 678 -27.48 -8.07 18.29
CA TRP A 678 -26.71 -8.87 17.31
C TRP A 678 -25.58 -9.75 17.85
N LYS A 679 -25.47 -10.95 17.26
CA LYS A 679 -24.61 -12.06 17.71
C LYS A 679 -23.12 -11.82 17.45
N CYS A 680 -22.46 -11.03 18.30
CA CYS A 680 -21.00 -11.06 18.43
C CYS A 680 -20.59 -11.86 19.66
N LYS A 681 -20.37 -13.17 19.49
CA LYS A 681 -19.81 -14.06 20.52
C LYS A 681 -18.28 -13.96 20.53
N LEU A 682 -17.78 -12.72 20.69
CA LEU A 682 -16.35 -12.40 20.84
C LEU A 682 -15.99 -12.17 22.31
N TYR A 683 -14.71 -12.34 22.62
CA TYR A 683 -14.22 -12.65 23.96
C TYR A 683 -14.12 -11.44 24.89
N GLY A 684 -14.20 -11.71 26.20
CA GLY A 684 -13.33 -11.09 27.22
C GLY A 684 -13.61 -9.66 27.69
N LEU A 685 -14.20 -8.78 26.89
CA LEU A 685 -14.32 -7.36 27.23
C LEU A 685 -15.43 -7.07 28.25
N GLU A 686 -15.04 -6.94 29.53
CA GLU A 686 -15.85 -6.32 30.58
C GLU A 686 -15.76 -4.79 30.52
N ASN A 687 -16.22 -4.18 29.43
CA ASN A 687 -16.22 -2.72 29.30
C ASN A 687 -17.14 -2.11 30.36
N ASN A 688 -16.49 -1.57 31.38
CA ASN A 688 -16.98 -0.66 32.39
C ASN A 688 -15.81 0.30 32.56
N ASN A 689 -16.05 1.61 32.57
CA ASN A 689 -15.04 2.59 32.95
C ASN A 689 -14.50 2.18 34.33
N LEU A 690 -13.26 1.68 34.38
CA LEU A 690 -12.68 0.94 35.50
C LEU A 690 -11.84 1.89 36.37
N PHE A 691 -12.48 2.98 36.78
CA PHE A 691 -11.85 4.02 37.55
C PHE A 691 -11.63 3.59 39.00
N ILE A 692 -10.36 3.34 39.36
CA ILE A 692 -9.94 2.79 40.67
C ILE A 692 -9.25 3.87 41.54
N GLY A 693 -9.30 5.14 41.14
CA GLY A 693 -8.65 6.26 41.85
C GLY A 693 -9.40 6.78 43.08
N ASP A 694 -8.66 7.16 44.13
CA ASP A 694 -9.22 7.82 45.33
C ASP A 694 -9.47 9.32 45.09
N ILE A 695 -10.65 9.64 44.55
CA ILE A 695 -11.14 11.01 44.35
C ILE A 695 -11.85 11.60 45.58
N GLY A 696 -11.83 10.91 46.73
CA GLY A 696 -12.45 11.38 47.97
C GLY A 696 -11.85 12.66 48.55
N LYS A 697 -10.68 13.08 48.03
CA LYS A 697 -9.95 14.31 48.39
C LYS A 697 -10.29 15.52 47.53
N TRP A 698 -11.03 15.34 46.44
CA TRP A 698 -11.41 16.42 45.53
C TRP A 698 -12.31 17.45 46.21
N ASP A 699 -11.99 18.73 46.02
CA ASP A 699 -12.87 19.84 46.38
C ASP A 699 -13.90 20.06 45.27
N VAL A 700 -15.04 19.39 45.39
CA VAL A 700 -16.18 19.51 44.46
C VAL A 700 -17.14 20.64 44.83
N SER A 701 -16.76 21.55 45.74
CA SER A 701 -17.69 22.56 46.29
C SER A 701 -18.21 23.58 45.29
N ASN A 702 -17.58 23.74 44.13
CA ASN A 702 -18.06 24.59 43.04
C ASN A 702 -18.80 23.84 41.91
N VAL A 703 -18.91 22.50 42.00
CA VAL A 703 -19.63 21.71 41.01
C VAL A 703 -21.13 21.97 41.14
N THR A 704 -21.78 22.30 40.02
CA THR A 704 -23.23 22.48 39.90
C THR A 704 -23.91 21.30 39.22
N ASP A 705 -23.21 20.58 38.33
CA ASP A 705 -23.76 19.46 37.57
C ASP A 705 -22.89 18.19 37.74
N MET A 706 -23.53 17.13 38.25
CA MET A 706 -23.02 15.77 38.41
C MET A 706 -23.93 14.73 37.72
N SER A 707 -24.84 15.16 36.85
CA SER A 707 -25.77 14.28 36.13
C SER A 707 -25.01 13.19 35.39
N CYS A 708 -25.46 11.94 35.53
CA CYS A 708 -24.87 10.73 34.96
C CYS A 708 -23.35 10.52 35.20
N MET A 709 -22.71 11.23 36.14
CA MET A 709 -21.24 11.27 36.29
C MET A 709 -20.60 9.87 36.39
N PHE A 710 -21.26 8.92 37.04
CA PHE A 710 -20.82 7.52 37.19
C PHE A 710 -21.77 6.51 36.54
N TYR A 711 -22.64 6.93 35.62
CA TYR A 711 -23.67 6.10 34.99
C TYR A 711 -23.07 4.81 34.38
N TRP A 712 -23.61 3.65 34.73
CA TRP A 712 -23.09 2.29 34.40
C TRP A 712 -21.61 1.99 34.78
N SER A 713 -20.88 2.88 35.44
CA SER A 713 -19.47 2.67 35.79
C SER A 713 -19.26 1.67 36.94
N LYS A 714 -18.00 1.23 37.11
CA LYS A 714 -17.53 0.54 38.32
C LYS A 714 -16.73 1.55 39.15
N PHE A 715 -17.30 2.07 40.22
CA PHE A 715 -16.66 3.06 41.09
C PHE A 715 -16.60 2.57 42.55
N ASN A 716 -15.45 2.74 43.22
CA ASN A 716 -15.23 2.21 44.57
C ASN A 716 -14.50 3.16 45.54
N GLY A 717 -14.34 4.44 45.20
CA GLY A 717 -13.73 5.46 46.08
C GLY A 717 -14.68 5.99 47.17
N ASP A 718 -14.12 6.45 48.29
CA ASP A 718 -14.89 7.06 49.38
C ASP A 718 -15.16 8.56 49.12
N ILE A 719 -16.35 8.86 48.60
CA ILE A 719 -16.81 10.23 48.32
C ILE A 719 -17.65 10.84 49.47
N SER A 720 -17.68 10.22 50.66
CA SER A 720 -18.49 10.69 51.80
C SER A 720 -18.13 12.09 52.31
N ARG A 721 -16.96 12.60 51.93
CA ARG A 721 -16.41 13.92 52.35
C ARG A 721 -16.71 15.06 51.39
N TRP A 722 -17.26 14.77 50.21
CA TRP A 722 -17.58 15.79 49.21
C TRP A 722 -18.61 16.80 49.71
N ASN A 723 -18.34 18.08 49.51
CA ASN A 723 -19.32 19.14 49.75
C ASN A 723 -20.17 19.36 48.49
N VAL A 724 -21.32 18.69 48.42
CA VAL A 724 -22.25 18.76 47.29
C VAL A 724 -23.29 19.89 47.40
N SER A 725 -23.11 20.86 48.32
CA SER A 725 -24.16 21.85 48.64
C SER A 725 -24.50 22.84 47.51
N ASN A 726 -23.70 22.88 46.44
CA ASN A 726 -23.93 23.74 45.27
C ASN A 726 -24.47 22.95 44.07
N VAL A 727 -24.46 21.61 44.12
CA VAL A 727 -24.96 20.75 43.04
C VAL A 727 -26.47 20.93 42.88
N THR A 728 -26.88 21.25 41.66
CA THR A 728 -28.28 21.38 41.24
C THR A 728 -28.78 20.18 40.44
N ASP A 729 -27.87 19.34 39.93
CA ASP A 729 -28.22 18.15 39.15
C ASP A 729 -27.36 16.93 39.54
N MET A 730 -28.02 15.85 39.96
CA MET A 730 -27.50 14.51 40.22
C MET A 730 -28.33 13.43 39.50
N HIS A 731 -29.07 13.82 38.45
CA HIS A 731 -29.89 12.93 37.63
C HIS A 731 -29.10 11.70 37.20
N GLU A 732 -29.57 10.50 37.54
CA GLU A 732 -28.94 9.22 37.20
C GLU A 732 -27.44 9.08 37.54
N MET A 733 -26.90 9.91 38.46
CA MET A 733 -25.47 9.97 38.81
C MET A 733 -24.83 8.60 39.08
N PHE A 734 -25.52 7.71 39.82
CA PHE A 734 -25.09 6.33 40.11
C PHE A 734 -26.07 5.28 39.54
N SER A 735 -26.86 5.65 38.54
CA SER A 735 -27.84 4.75 37.94
C SER A 735 -27.12 3.60 37.23
N HIS A 736 -27.54 2.38 37.58
CA HIS A 736 -27.00 1.10 37.12
C HIS A 736 -25.53 0.77 37.44
N SER A 737 -24.79 1.68 38.07
CA SER A 737 -23.39 1.53 38.50
C SER A 737 -23.22 0.41 39.55
N LYS A 738 -21.97 -0.02 39.78
CA LYS A 738 -21.61 -0.93 40.89
C LYS A 738 -20.65 -0.23 41.84
N PHE A 739 -20.97 -0.22 43.13
CA PHE A 739 -20.15 0.34 44.19
C PHE A 739 -20.12 -0.56 45.44
N ASN A 740 -19.01 -0.49 46.18
CA ASN A 740 -18.93 -1.05 47.54
C ASN A 740 -19.50 -0.02 48.53
N GLU A 741 -20.00 -0.47 49.69
CA GLU A 741 -20.69 0.38 50.68
C GLU A 741 -19.88 1.63 51.11
N PHE A 742 -20.23 2.80 50.58
CA PHE A 742 -19.79 4.11 51.08
C PHE A 742 -20.98 4.96 51.53
N ASN A 743 -20.81 5.74 52.60
CA ASN A 743 -21.91 6.39 53.30
C ASN A 743 -22.03 7.88 52.96
N ILE A 744 -22.93 8.22 52.03
CA ILE A 744 -23.24 9.61 51.64
C ILE A 744 -24.31 10.31 52.51
N ARG A 745 -24.74 9.72 53.64
CA ARG A 745 -25.79 10.35 54.51
C ARG A 745 -25.40 11.70 55.10
N ASN A 746 -24.13 12.08 55.02
CA ASN A 746 -23.61 13.37 55.48
C ASN A 746 -23.66 14.46 54.39
N TRP A 747 -24.05 14.13 53.15
CA TRP A 747 -24.16 15.09 52.06
C TRP A 747 -25.31 16.08 52.30
N ASN A 748 -24.99 17.38 52.23
CA ASN A 748 -25.97 18.45 52.30
C ASN A 748 -26.56 18.73 50.90
N ILE A 749 -27.43 17.85 50.42
CA ILE A 749 -28.09 17.99 49.11
C ILE A 749 -29.13 19.11 49.17
N ARG A 750 -29.15 19.97 48.15
CA ARG A 750 -30.12 21.09 48.09
C ARG A 750 -31.55 20.57 47.88
N PRO A 751 -32.59 21.23 48.43
CA PRO A 751 -33.99 20.83 48.21
C PRO A 751 -34.47 20.93 46.74
N ASP A 752 -33.75 21.70 45.91
CA ASP A 752 -34.02 21.93 44.49
C ASP A 752 -33.04 21.19 43.56
N CYS A 753 -32.19 20.31 44.10
CA CYS A 753 -31.33 19.44 43.29
C CYS A 753 -32.16 18.34 42.62
N ASP A 754 -32.00 18.12 41.31
CA ASP A 754 -32.57 16.91 40.70
C ASP A 754 -31.80 15.68 41.19
N THR A 755 -32.48 14.78 41.90
CA THR A 755 -31.95 13.48 42.30
C THR A 755 -32.74 12.33 41.65
N THR A 756 -33.44 12.61 40.56
CA THR A 756 -34.26 11.63 39.82
C THR A 756 -33.39 10.46 39.38
N ASN A 757 -33.84 9.25 39.70
CA ASN A 757 -33.17 7.99 39.37
C ASN A 757 -31.68 7.89 39.82
N MET A 758 -31.21 8.74 40.75
CA MET A 758 -29.82 8.76 41.23
C MET A 758 -29.31 7.35 41.64
N PHE A 759 -30.20 6.50 42.17
CA PHE A 759 -29.94 5.08 42.47
C PHE A 759 -31.04 4.15 41.89
N LYS A 760 -30.95 3.83 40.59
CA LYS A 760 -31.98 3.07 39.84
C LYS A 760 -31.94 1.53 39.98
N LYS A 761 -31.22 1.00 40.98
CA LYS A 761 -31.15 -0.44 41.35
C LYS A 761 -31.20 -0.60 42.86
N ASP A 762 -31.73 -1.74 43.33
CA ASP A 762 -31.97 -2.07 44.74
C ASP A 762 -30.73 -1.99 45.65
N HIS A 763 -30.42 -0.79 46.11
CA HIS A 763 -29.43 -0.50 47.15
C HIS A 763 -30.09 0.47 48.16
N LYS A 764 -30.30 -0.02 49.39
CA LYS A 764 -30.92 0.69 50.52
C LYS A 764 -29.88 1.15 51.55
#